data_AF-A0A9J5ZAR7-F1
#
_entry.id   AF-A0A9J5ZAR7-F1
#
_cell.length_a   1.000
_cell.length_b   1.000
_cell.length_c   1.000
_cell.angle_alpha   90.00
_cell.angle_beta   90.00
_cell.angle_gamma   90.00
#
_symmetry.space_group_name_H-M   'P 1'
#
loop_
_entity.id
_entity.type
_entity.pdbx_description
1 polymer ?
#
loop_
_entity_poly.entity_id
_entity_poly.type
_entity_poly.pdbx_seq_one_letter_code
_entity_poly.pdbx_strand_id
1 'polypeptide(L)'
;MNVRGPKSYEDLRTVNGVQYNSFREAAEKRELLLCDNNLVECMSEAASYQMPSSLRQLFAMLLIYCNPTNPRELWERFESPMSEDFNKSSNLNVREIRYKVLNCINDVLHSMGRDINEFELISEYIKPSSLAREAKEVHYERNIIVTEEDLLLQNKLNTEQRKAYDIILDRVLSNKFGAFYIDGPGGTGKSFLYRALLATIRHKGFIALATASSGVAASLLPGGRTAHSRFKIPIDVNENFTCNISKQSSLASLIRDARLIVWDEISMAKKKMVEAFDLLLRDLMETNTLFGGKIVVFSGDFRQTLPVIRSGKKEDFIRESLLCFEIWNQLEKLQLSKNMRATKDPEFCDYLMRIGDGKEKTNDHGKIQIPHSLIIPFTSEKESLNLLFRNTYPDLYTSCTKTSFITSRAILTTKNDFVDEINDMLISQFPNTGKVYIAIDETIDPKDQSEYEDFLHTLNPTGLPPYKLTLKKNCPIMLLRNLNPCEGLCNGTRLICNDFKPHVISATISSGDFKNTHFNMAQRYTIKMITPDTKDWTCKVQVVDKSRPRDNKDKTTKYQVLILQDEEENQVQATIYSTDITYFEKEFAPFNTYLVSVAHVKVPPLGYENSLNKFIWTLDKNTIVEPVEEVKPPEDPLPPPRRLALTTFDTFEYQPKEFEFDVLRHCH
;
A
#
# COMPACT_ATOMS: atom_id res chain seq x y z
N MET A 1 4.62 12.04 -30.26
CA MET A 1 3.98 13.30 -30.72
C MET A 1 4.90 13.95 -31.72
N ASN A 2 4.46 14.26 -32.94
CA ASN A 2 5.27 14.98 -33.92
C ASN A 2 5.24 16.48 -33.62
N VAL A 3 6.16 16.96 -32.78
CA VAL A 3 6.41 18.40 -32.66
C VAL A 3 7.15 18.84 -33.93
N ARG A 4 6.60 19.81 -34.67
CA ARG A 4 7.28 20.37 -35.84
C ARG A 4 8.61 20.98 -35.40
N GLY A 5 9.69 20.65 -36.13
CA GLY A 5 11.02 21.19 -35.86
C GLY A 5 10.99 22.73 -35.82
N PRO A 6 11.73 23.35 -34.88
CA PRO A 6 11.76 24.80 -34.72
C PRO A 6 12.32 25.46 -35.99
N LYS A 7 11.70 26.56 -36.44
CA LYS A 7 12.11 27.29 -37.65
C LYS A 7 12.95 28.53 -37.34
N SER A 8 13.14 28.86 -36.07
CA SER A 8 13.92 30.03 -35.62
C SER A 8 14.49 29.85 -34.20
N TYR A 9 15.45 30.70 -33.82
CA TYR A 9 15.94 30.79 -32.43
C TYR A 9 14.86 31.26 -31.44
N GLU A 10 13.84 31.96 -31.92
CA GLU A 10 12.68 32.34 -31.11
C GLU A 10 11.72 31.16 -30.91
N ASP A 11 11.54 30.32 -31.92
CA ASP A 11 10.79 29.05 -31.81
C ASP A 11 11.45 28.13 -30.79
N LEU A 12 12.79 28.10 -30.74
CA LEU A 12 13.54 27.34 -29.74
C LEU A 12 13.27 27.83 -28.32
N ARG A 13 12.95 29.10 -28.11
CA ARG A 13 12.60 29.67 -26.80
C ARG A 13 11.10 29.69 -26.51
N THR A 14 10.25 29.22 -27.42
CA THR A 14 8.79 29.30 -27.30
C THR A 14 8.18 27.94 -26.99
N VAL A 15 7.57 27.78 -25.81
CA VAL A 15 6.91 26.54 -25.38
C VAL A 15 5.43 26.81 -25.17
N ASN A 16 4.55 26.07 -25.84
CA ASN A 16 3.09 26.24 -25.78
C ASN A 16 2.61 27.68 -26.04
N GLY A 17 3.28 28.40 -26.94
CA GLY A 17 2.95 29.79 -27.31
C GLY A 17 3.50 30.87 -26.37
N VAL A 18 4.29 30.49 -25.35
CA VAL A 18 4.95 31.43 -24.42
C VAL A 18 6.45 31.45 -24.71
N GLN A 19 7.01 32.65 -24.94
CA GLN A 19 8.44 32.86 -25.20
C GLN A 19 9.20 33.09 -23.89
N TYR A 20 10.23 32.30 -23.64
CA TYR A 20 11.05 32.36 -22.43
C TYR A 20 12.36 33.13 -22.66
N ASN A 21 12.94 33.65 -21.57
CA ASN A 21 14.06 34.59 -21.66
C ASN A 21 15.36 33.88 -22.08
N SER A 22 15.52 32.61 -21.70
CA SER A 22 16.70 31.81 -22.04
C SER A 22 16.34 30.48 -22.71
N PHE A 23 17.29 29.93 -23.47
CA PHE A 23 17.17 28.57 -24.02
C PHE A 23 17.10 27.52 -22.91
N ARG A 24 17.71 27.81 -21.74
CA ARG A 24 17.67 26.95 -20.56
C ARG A 24 16.27 26.88 -19.97
N GLU A 25 15.60 28.00 -19.73
CA GLU A 25 14.20 28.03 -19.26
C GLU A 25 13.25 27.35 -20.25
N ALA A 26 13.45 27.56 -21.55
CA ALA A 26 12.64 26.91 -22.57
C ALA A 26 12.88 25.39 -22.64
N ALA A 27 14.11 24.93 -22.37
CA ALA A 27 14.45 23.52 -22.26
C ALA A 27 13.91 22.90 -20.97
N GLU A 28 13.99 23.59 -19.83
CA GLU A 28 13.35 23.20 -18.56
C GLU A 28 11.82 23.07 -18.71
N LYS A 29 11.16 24.01 -19.39
CA LYS A 29 9.71 23.96 -19.66
C LYS A 29 9.29 22.95 -20.74
N ARG A 30 10.25 22.42 -21.49
CA ARG A 30 10.06 21.28 -22.40
C ARG A 30 10.50 19.96 -21.77
N GLU A 31 10.90 19.98 -20.50
CA GLU A 31 11.40 18.79 -19.77
C GLU A 31 12.70 18.21 -20.40
N LEU A 32 13.49 19.04 -21.09
CA LEU A 32 14.72 18.65 -21.80
C LEU A 32 16.00 18.80 -20.96
N LEU A 33 15.91 19.29 -19.72
CA LEU A 33 17.06 19.46 -18.81
C LEU A 33 16.86 18.65 -17.53
N LEU A 34 17.85 17.79 -17.24
CA LEU A 34 17.95 17.04 -16.00
C LEU A 34 18.29 17.98 -14.85
N CYS A 35 17.29 18.20 -14.01
CA CYS A 35 17.41 18.81 -12.71
C CYS A 35 16.52 18.01 -11.77
N ASP A 36 16.87 17.93 -10.49
CA ASP A 36 16.04 17.31 -9.44
C ASP A 36 14.66 18.00 -9.29
N ASN A 37 14.26 18.90 -10.21
CA ASN A 37 12.97 19.56 -10.28
C ASN A 37 11.81 18.58 -10.11
N ASN A 38 11.83 17.41 -10.74
CA ASN A 38 10.74 16.44 -10.57
C ASN A 38 10.70 15.87 -9.14
N LEU A 39 11.86 15.72 -8.48
CA LEU A 39 11.94 15.28 -7.08
C LEU A 39 11.51 16.38 -6.12
N VAL A 40 11.89 17.62 -6.43
CA VAL A 40 11.46 18.82 -5.72
C VAL A 40 9.96 19.04 -5.87
N GLU A 41 9.40 18.88 -7.08
CA GLU A 41 7.97 18.98 -7.35
C GLU A 41 7.23 17.85 -6.65
N CYS A 42 7.73 16.62 -6.71
CA CYS A 42 7.19 15.49 -5.94
C CYS A 42 7.19 15.78 -4.42
N MET A 43 8.29 16.28 -3.88
CA MET A 43 8.39 16.65 -2.46
C MET A 43 7.57 17.90 -2.10
N SER A 44 7.38 18.85 -3.03
CA SER A 44 6.57 20.06 -2.82
C SER A 44 5.09 19.75 -2.87
N GLU A 45 4.67 18.92 -3.83
CA GLU A 45 3.37 18.26 -3.82
C GLU A 45 3.24 17.57 -2.46
N ALA A 46 4.16 16.67 -2.11
CA ALA A 46 4.13 15.92 -0.87
C ALA A 46 4.01 16.78 0.40
N ALA A 47 4.79 17.84 0.51
CA ALA A 47 4.87 18.71 1.67
C ALA A 47 3.63 19.60 1.82
N SER A 48 2.90 19.87 0.73
CA SER A 48 1.65 20.65 0.81
C SER A 48 0.54 19.93 1.57
N TYR A 49 0.72 18.63 1.82
CA TYR A 49 -0.34 17.78 2.29
C TYR A 49 0.17 16.77 3.37
N GLN A 50 1.27 16.03 3.20
CA GLN A 50 1.62 14.90 4.07
C GLN A 50 1.94 15.29 5.51
N MET A 51 1.60 14.40 6.45
CA MET A 51 2.16 14.46 7.80
C MET A 51 3.69 14.32 7.75
N PRO A 52 4.43 15.01 8.63
CA PRO A 52 5.89 14.99 8.62
C PRO A 52 6.50 13.57 8.63
N SER A 53 5.88 12.60 9.32
CA SER A 53 6.31 11.20 9.30
C SER A 53 6.25 10.55 7.91
N SER A 54 5.17 10.77 7.17
CA SER A 54 4.98 10.25 5.82
C SER A 54 5.90 10.97 4.83
N LEU A 55 6.15 12.26 5.04
CA LEU A 55 7.07 13.05 4.24
C LEU A 55 8.53 12.56 4.39
N ARG A 56 8.94 12.24 5.63
CA ARG A 56 10.24 11.60 5.92
C ARG A 56 10.38 10.23 5.23
N GLN A 57 9.31 9.45 5.17
CA GLN A 57 9.30 8.16 4.48
C GLN A 57 9.44 8.31 2.96
N LEU A 58 8.70 9.25 2.35
CA LEU A 58 8.84 9.57 0.93
C LEU A 58 10.27 10.05 0.61
N PHE A 59 10.81 10.96 1.42
CA PHE A 59 12.17 11.46 1.25
C PHE A 59 13.20 10.32 1.25
N ALA A 60 13.11 9.38 2.19
CA ALA A 60 13.96 8.19 2.23
C ALA A 60 13.82 7.30 0.98
N MET A 61 12.61 7.17 0.43
CA MET A 61 12.38 6.43 -0.82
C MET A 61 13.02 7.12 -2.02
N LEU A 62 12.91 8.45 -2.12
CA LEU A 62 13.53 9.22 -3.21
C LEU A 62 15.06 9.08 -3.17
N LEU A 63 15.67 9.14 -1.98
CA LEU A 63 17.11 8.94 -1.82
C LEU A 63 17.58 7.59 -2.41
N ILE A 64 16.82 6.52 -2.20
CA ILE A 64 17.22 5.17 -2.63
C ILE A 64 16.90 4.89 -4.09
N TYR A 65 15.72 5.31 -4.56
CA TYR A 65 15.21 4.86 -5.86
C TYR A 65 15.38 5.89 -6.97
N CYS A 66 15.55 7.16 -6.62
CA CYS A 66 15.69 8.23 -7.59
C CYS A 66 17.11 8.78 -7.67
N ASN A 67 18.01 8.39 -6.75
CA ASN A 67 19.41 8.83 -6.70
C ASN A 67 19.57 10.33 -6.98
N PRO A 68 19.03 11.22 -6.11
CA PRO A 68 19.07 12.66 -6.35
C PRO A 68 20.49 13.13 -6.60
N THR A 69 20.64 14.05 -7.55
CA THR A 69 21.95 14.59 -7.94
C THR A 69 22.58 15.38 -6.80
N ASN A 70 21.73 16.07 -6.01
CA ASN A 70 22.15 16.79 -4.81
C ASN A 70 21.23 16.47 -3.60
N PRO A 71 21.46 15.34 -2.90
CA PRO A 71 20.66 14.93 -1.76
C PRO A 71 20.61 15.96 -0.63
N ARG A 72 21.72 16.71 -0.44
CA ARG A 72 21.84 17.75 0.58
C ARG A 72 20.92 18.92 0.32
N GLU A 73 20.89 19.44 -0.90
CA GLU A 73 20.01 20.56 -1.26
C GLU A 73 18.53 20.17 -1.14
N LEU A 74 18.19 18.94 -1.54
CA LEU A 74 16.83 18.42 -1.35
C LEU A 74 16.46 18.32 0.13
N TRP A 75 17.38 17.84 0.98
CA TRP A 75 17.21 17.82 2.43
C TRP A 75 16.98 19.23 3.00
N GLU A 76 17.87 20.18 2.69
CA GLU A 76 17.81 21.56 3.19
C GLU A 76 16.47 22.24 2.82
N ARG A 77 15.94 21.94 1.63
CA ARG A 77 14.67 22.50 1.15
C ARG A 77 13.44 21.96 1.90
N PHE A 78 13.47 20.70 2.33
CA PHE A 78 12.30 20.02 2.94
C PHE A 78 12.47 19.67 4.42
N GLU A 79 13.57 20.06 5.06
CA GLU A 79 13.82 19.87 6.49
C GLU A 79 12.68 20.46 7.34
N SER A 80 12.25 21.69 7.04
CA SER A 80 11.22 22.38 7.85
C SER A 80 9.87 21.63 7.82
N PRO A 81 9.27 21.33 6.66
CA PRO A 81 8.05 20.50 6.59
C PRO A 81 8.20 19.13 7.25
N MET A 82 9.37 18.48 7.11
CA MET A 82 9.65 17.19 7.75
C MET A 82 9.86 17.28 9.26
N SER A 83 9.92 18.47 9.85
CA SER A 83 10.17 18.70 11.28
C SER A 83 8.95 19.18 12.07
N GLU A 84 7.82 19.46 11.41
CA GLU A 84 6.70 20.19 12.02
C GLU A 84 6.08 19.49 13.24
N ASP A 85 6.04 18.15 13.25
CA ASP A 85 5.48 17.37 14.34
C ASP A 85 6.31 17.47 15.63
N PHE A 86 7.63 17.54 15.51
CA PHE A 86 8.54 17.75 16.63
C PHE A 86 8.57 19.20 17.10
N ASN A 87 8.35 20.17 16.20
CA ASN A 87 8.24 21.59 16.54
C ASN A 87 7.02 21.90 17.41
N LYS A 88 5.88 21.22 17.18
CA LYS A 88 4.62 21.46 17.92
C LYS A 88 4.58 20.83 19.32
N SER A 89 5.46 19.88 19.62
CA SER A 89 5.31 18.97 20.77
C SER A 89 6.44 19.03 21.81
N SER A 90 7.43 19.92 21.70
CA SER A 90 8.61 19.84 22.57
C SER A 90 9.37 21.15 22.85
N ASN A 91 9.98 21.26 24.04
CA ASN A 91 10.95 22.31 24.43
C ASN A 91 12.35 22.08 23.80
N LEU A 92 12.44 21.38 22.68
CA LEU A 92 13.71 20.98 22.07
C LEU A 92 14.29 22.12 21.25
N ASN A 93 15.62 22.20 21.22
CA ASN A 93 16.28 23.17 20.36
C ASN A 93 16.31 22.69 18.89
N VAL A 94 16.50 23.62 17.95
CA VAL A 94 16.50 23.34 16.50
C VAL A 94 17.45 22.21 16.11
N ARG A 95 18.60 22.11 16.78
CA ARG A 95 19.60 21.07 16.52
C ARG A 95 19.10 19.69 16.93
N GLU A 96 18.45 19.58 18.09
CA GLU A 96 17.85 18.32 18.57
C GLU A 96 16.71 17.85 17.66
N ILE A 97 15.88 18.77 17.17
CA ILE A 97 14.79 18.46 16.23
C ILE A 97 15.36 17.93 14.91
N ARG A 98 16.37 18.61 14.35
CA ARG A 98 17.10 18.15 13.16
C ARG A 98 17.62 16.72 13.33
N TYR A 99 18.28 16.43 14.45
CA TYR A 99 18.78 15.07 14.73
C TYR A 99 17.67 14.04 14.88
N LYS A 100 16.51 14.39 15.47
CA LYS A 100 15.37 13.47 15.55
C LYS A 100 14.82 13.13 14.16
N VAL A 101 14.65 14.14 13.30
CA VAL A 101 14.17 13.96 11.93
C VAL A 101 15.13 13.08 11.13
N LEU A 102 16.43 13.37 11.19
CA LEU A 102 17.46 12.56 10.53
C LEU A 102 17.50 11.13 11.06
N ASN A 103 17.30 10.92 12.37
CA ASN A 103 17.18 9.56 12.92
C ASN A 103 15.94 8.82 12.41
N CYS A 104 14.79 9.48 12.31
CA CYS A 104 13.59 8.88 11.73
C CYS A 104 13.80 8.49 10.26
N ILE A 105 14.47 9.33 9.47
CA ILE A 105 14.84 9.02 8.08
C ILE A 105 15.82 7.84 8.05
N ASN A 106 16.81 7.83 8.95
CA ASN A 106 17.80 6.76 9.04
C ASN A 106 17.15 5.41 9.41
N ASP A 107 16.17 5.40 10.31
CA ASP A 107 15.41 4.20 10.67
C ASP A 107 14.68 3.61 9.44
N VAL A 108 14.14 4.48 8.56
CA VAL A 108 13.50 4.08 7.31
C VAL A 108 14.54 3.57 6.29
N LEU A 109 15.66 4.27 6.11
CA LEU A 109 16.75 3.85 5.21
C LEU A 109 17.35 2.49 5.62
N HIS A 110 17.57 2.27 6.91
CA HIS A 110 18.07 1.00 7.43
C HIS A 110 17.11 -0.16 7.15
N SER A 111 15.80 0.09 7.19
CA SER A 111 14.80 -0.93 6.78
C SER A 111 14.92 -1.32 5.31
N MET A 112 15.48 -0.44 4.47
CA MET A 112 15.78 -0.69 3.06
C MET A 112 17.25 -1.10 2.82
N GLY A 113 18.03 -1.28 3.89
CA GLY A 113 19.42 -1.76 3.83
C GLY A 113 20.45 -0.68 3.51
N ARG A 114 20.15 0.59 3.72
CA ARG A 114 21.05 1.74 3.50
C ARG A 114 21.24 2.53 4.79
N ASP A 115 22.35 3.25 4.91
CA ASP A 115 22.63 4.15 6.03
C ASP A 115 22.53 5.62 5.57
N ILE A 116 21.95 6.49 6.39
CA ILE A 116 21.77 7.91 6.05
C ILE A 116 23.09 8.63 5.78
N ASN A 117 24.18 8.19 6.41
CA ASN A 117 25.49 8.81 6.25
C ASN A 117 26.06 8.59 4.84
N GLU A 118 25.57 7.61 4.08
CA GLU A 118 25.95 7.38 2.68
C GLU A 118 25.48 8.50 1.73
N PHE A 119 24.48 9.29 2.13
CA PHE A 119 23.89 10.35 1.31
C PHE A 119 24.44 11.75 1.64
N GLU A 120 25.33 11.87 2.63
CA GLU A 120 26.03 13.12 2.99
C GLU A 120 25.12 14.35 3.18
N LEU A 121 23.89 14.12 3.68
CA LEU A 121 22.87 15.17 3.89
C LEU A 121 23.36 16.29 4.81
N ILE A 122 24.24 15.95 5.76
CA ILE A 122 24.91 16.89 6.66
C ILE A 122 26.38 16.47 6.85
N SER A 123 27.19 17.37 7.42
CA SER A 123 28.60 17.10 7.73
C SER A 123 28.81 16.17 8.92
N GLU A 124 27.89 16.14 9.88
CA GLU A 124 28.02 15.34 11.09
C GLU A 124 27.57 13.89 10.88
N TYR A 125 28.32 12.97 11.51
CA TYR A 125 27.96 11.57 11.52
C TYR A 125 26.71 11.31 12.39
N ILE A 126 25.67 10.76 11.79
CA ILE A 126 24.44 10.35 12.47
C ILE A 126 24.65 8.97 13.07
N LYS A 127 24.60 8.88 14.41
CA LYS A 127 24.64 7.60 15.12
C LYS A 127 23.28 6.89 14.96
N PRO A 128 23.26 5.60 14.60
CA PRO A 128 22.03 4.82 14.56
C PRO A 128 21.32 4.81 15.93
N SER A 129 20.01 5.06 15.94
CA SER A 129 19.16 4.88 17.12
C SER A 129 19.17 3.43 17.63
N SER A 130 18.70 3.15 18.85
CA SER A 130 18.52 1.75 19.30
C SER A 130 17.56 0.96 18.40
N LEU A 131 16.57 1.64 17.79
CA LEU A 131 15.63 1.10 16.80
C LEU A 131 16.26 0.94 15.39
N ALA A 132 17.28 1.72 15.05
CA ALA A 132 18.11 1.46 13.87
C ALA A 132 19.06 0.27 14.10
N ARG A 133 19.59 0.14 15.33
CA ARG A 133 20.47 -0.97 15.73
C ARG A 133 19.71 -2.30 15.78
N GLU A 134 18.52 -2.32 16.36
CA GLU A 134 17.53 -3.38 16.12
C GLU A 134 16.71 -3.03 14.88
N ALA A 135 17.29 -3.17 13.67
CA ALA A 135 16.63 -2.88 12.39
C ALA A 135 15.10 -3.03 12.49
N LYS A 136 14.32 -1.98 12.20
CA LYS A 136 12.84 -1.90 12.35
C LYS A 136 12.10 -3.21 12.04
N GLU A 137 12.61 -3.94 11.05
CA GLU A 137 12.19 -5.29 10.67
C GLU A 137 12.23 -6.33 11.81
N VAL A 138 13.34 -6.43 12.54
CA VAL A 138 13.52 -7.36 13.67
C VAL A 138 12.58 -7.00 14.82
N HIS A 139 12.44 -5.70 15.10
CA HIS A 139 11.50 -5.22 16.11
C HIS A 139 10.05 -5.56 15.71
N TYR A 140 9.66 -5.28 14.46
CA TYR A 140 8.34 -5.64 13.93
C TYR A 140 8.05 -7.14 14.10
N GLU A 141 9.01 -7.99 13.73
CA GLU A 141 8.86 -9.46 13.77
C GLU A 141 8.69 -10.02 15.20
N ARG A 142 9.36 -9.40 16.17
CA ARG A 142 9.22 -9.74 17.58
C ARG A 142 7.89 -9.27 18.17
N ASN A 143 7.26 -8.26 17.59
CA ASN A 143 6.06 -7.60 18.10
C ASN A 143 4.83 -7.77 17.18
N ILE A 144 4.81 -8.81 16.34
CA ILE A 144 3.63 -9.12 15.51
C ILE A 144 2.44 -9.39 16.44
N ILE A 145 1.42 -8.55 16.34
CA ILE A 145 0.19 -8.70 17.11
C ILE A 145 -0.58 -9.90 16.58
N VAL A 146 -0.85 -10.87 17.46
CA VAL A 146 -1.69 -12.02 17.13
C VAL A 146 -3.14 -11.66 17.45
N THR A 147 -4.01 -11.71 16.44
CA THR A 147 -5.43 -11.44 16.62
C THR A 147 -6.13 -12.58 17.35
N GLU A 148 -7.22 -12.28 18.08
CA GLU A 148 -8.08 -13.31 18.68
C GLU A 148 -8.65 -14.26 17.62
N GLU A 149 -8.99 -13.73 16.44
CA GLU A 149 -9.49 -14.54 15.32
C GLU A 149 -8.45 -15.59 14.87
N ASP A 150 -7.18 -15.19 14.76
CA ASP A 150 -6.10 -16.10 14.37
C ASP A 150 -5.85 -17.19 15.44
N LEU A 151 -6.00 -16.87 16.72
CA LEU A 151 -5.89 -17.85 17.81
C LEU A 151 -6.99 -18.91 17.78
N LEU A 152 -8.18 -18.54 17.31
CA LEU A 152 -9.31 -19.43 17.16
C LEU A 152 -9.21 -20.34 15.93
N LEU A 153 -8.28 -20.07 14.99
CA LEU A 153 -8.08 -20.91 13.80
C LEU A 153 -7.73 -22.35 14.16
N GLN A 154 -6.97 -22.55 15.25
CA GLN A 154 -6.63 -23.90 15.70
C GLN A 154 -7.90 -24.73 15.92
N ASN A 155 -9.00 -24.16 16.42
CA ASN A 155 -10.24 -24.89 16.71
C ASN A 155 -11.00 -25.31 15.44
N LYS A 156 -10.65 -24.74 14.29
CA LYS A 156 -11.30 -24.98 12.99
C LYS A 156 -10.50 -25.93 12.09
N LEU A 157 -9.37 -26.46 12.56
CA LEU A 157 -8.55 -27.41 11.80
C LEU A 157 -9.32 -28.72 11.59
N ASN A 158 -9.25 -29.27 10.37
CA ASN A 158 -9.73 -30.62 10.11
C ASN A 158 -8.79 -31.68 10.72
N THR A 159 -9.17 -32.96 10.67
CA THR A 159 -8.41 -34.05 11.31
C THR A 159 -6.95 -34.16 10.86
N GLU A 160 -6.67 -34.04 9.56
CA GLU A 160 -5.32 -34.15 9.01
C GLU A 160 -4.48 -32.92 9.36
N GLN A 161 -5.08 -31.73 9.26
CA GLN A 161 -4.46 -30.47 9.66
C GLN A 161 -4.17 -30.47 11.17
N ARG A 162 -5.09 -30.97 11.99
CA ARG A 162 -4.90 -31.12 13.44
C ARG A 162 -3.71 -32.03 13.74
N LYS A 163 -3.65 -33.20 13.11
CA LYS A 163 -2.52 -34.12 13.28
C LYS A 163 -1.18 -33.45 12.95
N ALA A 164 -1.11 -32.75 11.82
CA ALA A 164 0.10 -32.03 11.43
C ALA A 164 0.44 -30.90 12.42
N TYR A 165 -0.57 -30.14 12.83
CA TYR A 165 -0.45 -29.07 13.82
C TYR A 165 0.10 -29.60 15.15
N ASP A 166 -0.45 -30.68 15.69
CA ASP A 166 -0.07 -31.24 16.99
C ASP A 166 1.36 -31.77 16.96
N ILE A 167 1.77 -32.46 15.89
CA ILE A 167 3.14 -32.97 15.72
C ILE A 167 4.16 -31.82 15.68
N ILE A 168 3.89 -30.79 14.88
CA ILE A 168 4.80 -29.65 14.74
C ILE A 168 4.84 -28.84 16.04
N LEU A 169 3.69 -28.61 16.67
CA LEU A 169 3.60 -27.87 17.92
C LEU A 169 4.33 -28.60 19.06
N ASP A 170 4.15 -29.92 19.19
CA ASP A 170 4.90 -30.73 20.16
C ASP A 170 6.41 -30.57 19.95
N ARG A 171 6.86 -30.61 18.70
CA ARG A 171 8.28 -30.42 18.35
C ARG A 171 8.81 -29.06 18.81
N VAL A 172 8.01 -28.01 18.61
CA VAL A 172 8.31 -26.62 19.02
C VAL A 172 8.35 -26.47 20.54
N LEU A 173 7.37 -27.03 21.25
CA LEU A 173 7.28 -26.93 22.70
C LEU A 173 8.35 -27.77 23.40
N SER A 174 8.67 -28.94 22.84
CA SER A 174 9.73 -29.82 23.32
C SER A 174 11.14 -29.35 22.94
N ASN A 175 11.26 -28.26 22.14
CA ASN A 175 12.53 -27.73 21.62
C ASN A 175 13.42 -28.80 20.96
N LYS A 176 12.82 -29.67 20.15
CA LYS A 176 13.53 -30.71 19.39
C LYS A 176 13.66 -30.28 17.92
N PHE A 177 14.78 -30.59 17.27
CA PHE A 177 14.95 -30.30 15.84
C PHE A 177 13.85 -30.96 15.00
N GLY A 178 13.39 -30.35 13.91
CA GLY A 178 12.38 -30.97 13.05
C GLY A 178 12.37 -30.39 11.64
N ALA A 179 12.37 -31.23 10.62
CA ALA A 179 12.29 -30.80 9.24
C ALA A 179 11.08 -31.47 8.61
N PHE A 180 10.06 -30.69 8.27
CA PHE A 180 8.78 -31.19 7.80
C PHE A 180 8.49 -30.74 6.38
N TYR A 181 7.74 -31.55 5.64
CA TYR A 181 7.10 -31.18 4.38
C TYR A 181 5.60 -31.47 4.47
N ILE A 182 4.78 -30.44 4.30
CA ILE A 182 3.33 -30.61 4.22
C ILE A 182 2.96 -30.91 2.77
N ASP A 183 2.61 -32.17 2.51
CA ASP A 183 2.14 -32.62 1.21
C ASP A 183 0.63 -32.45 1.13
N GLY A 184 0.17 -31.54 0.28
CA GLY A 184 -1.26 -31.33 0.10
C GLY A 184 -1.57 -30.64 -1.21
N PRO A 185 -2.50 -31.17 -2.02
CA PRO A 185 -2.94 -30.52 -3.24
C PRO A 185 -3.46 -29.09 -3.03
N GLY A 186 -3.55 -28.33 -4.12
CA GLY A 186 -4.18 -27.01 -4.13
C GLY A 186 -5.56 -27.00 -3.45
N GLY A 187 -5.73 -26.13 -2.45
CA GLY A 187 -7.02 -25.97 -1.75
C GLY A 187 -7.21 -26.83 -0.49
N THR A 188 -6.22 -27.62 -0.06
CA THR A 188 -6.27 -28.43 1.17
C THR A 188 -6.10 -27.65 2.49
N GLY A 189 -5.90 -26.32 2.42
CA GLY A 189 -5.77 -25.46 3.59
C GLY A 189 -4.37 -25.45 4.22
N LYS A 190 -3.31 -25.70 3.44
CA LYS A 190 -1.90 -25.56 3.87
C LYS A 190 -1.63 -24.21 4.57
N SER A 191 -1.93 -23.10 3.90
CA SER A 191 -1.72 -21.76 4.48
C SER A 191 -2.61 -21.50 5.71
N PHE A 192 -3.79 -22.13 5.80
CA PHE A 192 -4.66 -22.05 6.98
C PHE A 192 -4.02 -22.74 8.20
N LEU A 193 -3.41 -23.91 8.00
CA LEU A 193 -2.62 -24.62 9.02
C LEU A 193 -1.45 -23.76 9.52
N TYR A 194 -0.72 -23.10 8.62
CA TYR A 194 0.41 -22.25 9.02
C TYR A 194 -0.03 -21.03 9.81
N ARG A 195 -1.13 -20.38 9.42
CA ARG A 195 -1.69 -19.27 10.21
C ARG A 195 -2.00 -19.70 11.64
N ALA A 196 -2.62 -20.87 11.83
CA ALA A 196 -2.89 -21.40 13.17
C ALA A 196 -1.60 -21.68 13.96
N LEU A 197 -0.58 -22.30 13.34
CA LEU A 197 0.72 -22.56 13.97
C LEU A 197 1.43 -21.26 14.37
N LEU A 198 1.54 -20.31 13.44
CA LEU A 198 2.17 -19.01 13.65
C LEU A 198 1.50 -18.25 14.79
N ALA A 199 0.16 -18.17 14.79
CA ALA A 199 -0.62 -17.50 15.82
C ALA A 199 -0.38 -18.11 17.21
N THR A 200 -0.46 -19.43 17.31
CA THR A 200 -0.28 -20.14 18.59
C THR A 200 1.12 -19.95 19.15
N ILE A 201 2.14 -20.10 18.32
CA ILE A 201 3.55 -20.04 18.74
C ILE A 201 3.93 -18.61 19.14
N ARG A 202 3.49 -17.61 18.37
CA ARG A 202 3.72 -16.19 18.69
C ARG A 202 3.00 -15.75 19.95
N HIS A 203 1.76 -16.21 20.18
CA HIS A 203 1.04 -15.92 21.42
C HIS A 203 1.69 -16.52 22.67
N LYS A 204 2.45 -17.62 22.51
CA LYS A 204 3.30 -18.17 23.59
C LYS A 204 4.61 -17.40 23.80
N GLY A 205 4.82 -16.29 23.09
CA GLY A 205 6.03 -15.45 23.20
C GLY A 205 7.23 -15.98 22.42
N PHE A 206 7.06 -16.97 21.55
CA PHE A 206 8.15 -17.48 20.69
C PHE A 206 8.17 -16.79 19.34
N ILE A 207 9.36 -16.71 18.74
CA ILE A 207 9.52 -16.17 17.40
C ILE A 207 9.23 -17.27 16.38
N ALA A 208 8.27 -17.00 15.50
CA ALA A 208 7.92 -17.86 14.37
C ALA A 208 7.98 -17.05 13.06
N LEU A 209 8.88 -17.46 12.16
CA LEU A 209 9.14 -16.77 10.90
C LEU A 209 8.27 -17.35 9.79
N ALA A 210 7.48 -16.50 9.16
CA ALA A 210 6.67 -16.86 8.00
C ALA A 210 7.41 -16.44 6.72
N THR A 211 7.71 -17.40 5.86
CA THR A 211 8.34 -17.15 4.56
C THR A 211 7.61 -17.85 3.42
N ALA A 212 7.79 -17.34 2.20
CA ALA A 212 7.29 -17.99 0.99
C ALA A 212 8.23 -17.75 -0.20
N SER A 213 8.07 -18.51 -1.28
CA SER A 213 8.87 -18.34 -2.51
C SER A 213 8.48 -17.10 -3.33
N SER A 214 7.23 -16.63 -3.23
CA SER A 214 6.72 -15.44 -3.94
C SER A 214 6.16 -14.40 -2.97
N GLY A 215 6.16 -13.12 -3.38
CA GLY A 215 5.63 -12.02 -2.56
C GLY A 215 4.12 -12.14 -2.32
N VAL A 216 3.37 -12.60 -3.33
CA VAL A 216 1.93 -12.84 -3.21
C VAL A 216 1.64 -13.94 -2.18
N ALA A 217 2.37 -15.06 -2.21
CA ALA A 217 2.20 -16.12 -1.21
C ALA A 217 2.60 -15.64 0.20
N ALA A 218 3.69 -14.86 0.30
CA ALA A 218 4.11 -14.27 1.56
C ALA A 218 3.03 -13.37 2.17
N SER A 219 2.34 -12.56 1.36
CA SER A 219 1.28 -11.65 1.83
C SER A 219 0.05 -12.34 2.44
N LEU A 220 -0.10 -13.65 2.24
CA LEU A 220 -1.19 -14.45 2.82
C LEU A 220 -0.89 -14.94 4.24
N LEU A 221 0.36 -14.82 4.70
CA LEU A 221 0.80 -15.24 6.02
C LEU A 221 1.09 -14.01 6.89
N PRO A 222 0.62 -13.96 8.14
CA PRO A 222 0.91 -12.83 9.02
C PRO A 222 2.41 -12.64 9.26
N GLY A 223 2.92 -11.45 8.99
CA GLY A 223 4.37 -11.15 8.98
C GLY A 223 5.17 -11.91 7.91
N GLY A 224 4.49 -12.40 6.86
CA GLY A 224 5.11 -13.17 5.79
C GLY A 224 6.04 -12.34 4.92
N ARG A 225 7.19 -12.92 4.57
CA ARG A 225 8.15 -12.33 3.63
C ARG A 225 8.64 -13.34 2.60
N THR A 226 9.22 -12.88 1.49
CA THR A 226 9.89 -13.82 0.59
C THR A 226 11.12 -14.42 1.27
N ALA A 227 11.42 -15.68 1.01
CA ALA A 227 12.62 -16.34 1.56
C ALA A 227 13.91 -15.62 1.13
N HIS A 228 13.95 -15.12 -0.12
CA HIS A 228 15.03 -14.27 -0.63
C HIS A 228 15.25 -13.03 0.25
N SER A 229 14.18 -12.29 0.57
CA SER A 229 14.26 -11.10 1.41
C SER A 229 14.65 -11.44 2.85
N ARG A 230 14.06 -12.50 3.43
CA ARG A 230 14.28 -12.89 4.83
C ARG A 230 15.69 -13.39 5.09
N PHE A 231 16.19 -14.27 4.23
CA PHE A 231 17.46 -14.97 4.45
C PHE A 231 18.59 -14.41 3.59
N LYS A 232 18.36 -13.30 2.88
CA LYS A 232 19.32 -12.67 1.95
C LYS A 232 19.91 -13.70 0.96
N ILE A 233 19.04 -14.59 0.47
CA ILE A 233 19.39 -15.58 -0.55
C ILE A 233 19.59 -14.81 -1.87
N PRO A 234 20.76 -14.91 -2.53
CA PRO A 234 20.99 -14.25 -3.80
C PRO A 234 20.01 -14.74 -4.87
N ILE A 235 19.55 -13.82 -5.73
CA ILE A 235 18.68 -14.16 -6.86
C ILE A 235 19.50 -14.84 -7.96
N ASP A 236 20.71 -14.33 -8.21
CA ASP A 236 21.65 -14.91 -9.17
C ASP A 236 22.55 -15.95 -8.48
N VAL A 237 22.38 -17.20 -8.90
CA VAL A 237 23.07 -18.36 -8.34
C VAL A 237 24.41 -18.54 -9.04
N ASN A 238 25.44 -17.78 -8.62
CA ASN A 238 26.82 -18.00 -9.07
C ASN A 238 27.47 -19.17 -8.32
N GLU A 239 28.62 -19.66 -8.78
CA GLU A 239 29.32 -20.83 -8.20
C GLU A 239 29.64 -20.69 -6.70
N ASN A 240 29.80 -19.45 -6.19
CA ASN A 240 29.99 -19.14 -4.76
C ASN A 240 28.68 -18.70 -4.09
N PHE A 241 27.64 -19.52 -4.19
CA PHE A 241 26.29 -19.22 -3.71
C PHE A 241 26.22 -19.22 -2.17
N THR A 242 26.19 -18.04 -1.54
CA THR A 242 26.08 -17.90 -0.08
C THR A 242 25.07 -16.84 0.30
N CYS A 243 24.39 -17.04 1.44
CA CYS A 243 23.50 -16.04 2.01
C CYS A 243 24.34 -14.97 2.72
N ASN A 244 24.21 -13.71 2.32
CA ASN A 244 25.02 -12.63 2.89
C ASN A 244 24.40 -12.08 4.19
N ILE A 245 24.60 -12.82 5.30
CA ILE A 245 24.16 -12.40 6.64
C ILE A 245 25.35 -12.50 7.59
N SER A 246 25.78 -11.36 8.15
CA SER A 246 26.76 -11.32 9.24
C SER A 246 26.19 -11.97 10.50
N LYS A 247 26.99 -12.83 11.18
CA LYS A 247 26.61 -13.47 12.46
C LYS A 247 26.27 -12.48 13.57
N GLN A 248 26.86 -11.29 13.51
CA GLN A 248 26.66 -10.18 14.45
C GLN A 248 25.43 -9.31 14.11
N SER A 249 24.79 -9.54 12.97
CA SER A 249 23.62 -8.76 12.56
C SER A 249 22.40 -9.04 13.44
N SER A 250 21.52 -8.04 13.54
CA SER A 250 20.22 -8.18 14.21
C SER A 250 19.34 -9.27 13.57
N LEU A 251 19.40 -9.41 12.24
CA LEU A 251 18.74 -10.48 11.48
C LEU A 251 19.27 -11.87 11.85
N ALA A 252 20.58 -12.03 11.99
CA ALA A 252 21.16 -13.29 12.49
C ALA A 252 20.64 -13.62 13.89
N SER A 253 20.53 -12.61 14.77
CA SER A 253 19.92 -12.81 16.09
C SER A 253 18.47 -13.25 15.99
N LEU A 254 17.67 -12.62 15.14
CA LEU A 254 16.28 -13.01 14.92
C LEU A 254 16.15 -14.46 14.46
N ILE A 255 17.00 -14.89 13.51
CA ILE A 255 17.01 -16.27 13.00
C ILE A 255 17.46 -17.25 14.09
N ARG A 256 18.46 -16.89 14.91
CA ARG A 256 18.90 -17.68 16.06
C ARG A 256 17.80 -17.80 17.13
N ASP A 257 17.00 -16.77 17.34
CA ASP A 257 15.91 -16.76 18.32
C ASP A 257 14.64 -17.47 17.81
N ALA A 258 14.47 -17.58 16.49
CA ALA A 258 13.33 -18.24 15.87
C ALA A 258 13.22 -19.72 16.26
N ARG A 259 12.04 -20.13 16.72
CA ARG A 259 11.72 -21.54 17.02
C ARG A 259 11.09 -22.28 15.85
N LEU A 260 10.32 -21.58 15.03
CA LEU A 260 9.67 -22.14 13.85
C LEU A 260 10.00 -21.28 12.63
N ILE A 261 10.34 -21.93 11.52
CA ILE A 261 10.44 -21.31 10.20
C ILE A 261 9.49 -22.04 9.26
N VAL A 262 8.50 -21.33 8.73
CA VAL A 262 7.60 -21.83 7.68
C VAL A 262 8.06 -21.29 6.34
N TRP A 263 8.15 -22.14 5.32
CA TRP A 263 8.43 -21.73 3.94
C TRP A 263 7.36 -22.31 3.00
N ASP A 264 6.44 -21.44 2.57
CA ASP A 264 5.34 -21.78 1.65
C ASP A 264 5.75 -21.67 0.16
N GLU A 265 5.08 -22.45 -0.69
CA GLU A 265 5.36 -22.59 -2.13
C GLU A 265 6.81 -22.98 -2.46
N ILE A 266 7.40 -23.91 -1.68
CA ILE A 266 8.76 -24.43 -1.88
C ILE A 266 8.94 -25.12 -3.24
N SER A 267 7.86 -25.60 -3.88
CA SER A 267 7.91 -26.22 -5.20
C SER A 267 8.46 -25.29 -6.28
N MET A 268 8.36 -23.96 -6.06
CA MET A 268 8.92 -22.94 -6.94
C MET A 268 10.41 -22.63 -6.68
N ALA A 269 10.98 -23.12 -5.57
CA ALA A 269 12.35 -22.84 -5.20
C ALA A 269 13.33 -23.84 -5.82
N LYS A 270 14.46 -23.34 -6.31
CA LYS A 270 15.56 -24.20 -6.79
C LYS A 270 16.18 -24.91 -5.58
N LYS A 271 16.59 -26.17 -5.74
CA LYS A 271 17.24 -26.95 -4.66
C LYS A 271 18.46 -26.25 -4.06
N LYS A 272 19.26 -25.55 -4.89
CA LYS A 272 20.42 -24.76 -4.42
C LYS A 272 20.03 -23.66 -3.42
N MET A 273 18.84 -23.08 -3.56
CA MET A 273 18.33 -22.08 -2.59
C MET A 273 18.08 -22.72 -1.23
N VAL A 274 17.55 -23.94 -1.22
CA VAL A 274 17.31 -24.71 0.02
C VAL A 274 18.64 -25.17 0.63
N GLU A 275 19.62 -25.53 -0.19
CA GLU A 275 20.99 -25.83 0.24
C GLU A 275 21.66 -24.63 0.91
N ALA A 276 21.66 -23.45 0.29
CA ALA A 276 22.23 -22.25 0.90
C ALA A 276 21.50 -21.83 2.18
N PHE A 277 20.19 -22.08 2.25
CA PHE A 277 19.41 -21.86 3.46
C PHE A 277 19.82 -22.83 4.58
N ASP A 278 20.03 -24.11 4.28
CA ASP A 278 20.57 -25.10 5.24
C ASP A 278 21.97 -24.69 5.73
N LEU A 279 22.87 -24.34 4.80
CA LEU A 279 24.23 -23.88 5.12
C LEU A 279 24.22 -22.62 5.99
N LEU A 280 23.36 -21.64 5.69
CA LEU A 280 23.17 -20.45 6.51
C LEU A 280 22.77 -20.82 7.94
N LEU A 281 21.76 -21.68 8.10
CA LEU A 281 21.29 -22.05 9.44
C LEU A 281 22.33 -22.85 10.22
N ARG A 282 23.08 -23.74 9.56
CA ARG A 282 24.21 -24.46 10.17
C ARG A 282 25.29 -23.51 10.65
N ASP A 283 25.64 -22.51 9.84
CA ASP A 283 26.66 -21.52 10.18
C ASP A 283 26.21 -20.59 11.33
N LEU A 284 24.96 -20.10 11.30
CA LEU A 284 24.40 -19.25 12.35
C LEU A 284 24.23 -19.97 13.68
N MET A 285 23.93 -21.27 13.64
CA MET A 285 23.72 -22.10 14.83
C MET A 285 24.97 -22.86 15.28
N GLU A 286 26.07 -22.74 14.53
CA GLU A 286 27.36 -23.39 14.79
C GLU A 286 27.23 -24.91 14.97
N THR A 287 26.42 -25.55 14.12
CA THR A 287 26.17 -26.99 14.13
C THR A 287 26.02 -27.56 12.72
N ASN A 288 26.41 -28.82 12.55
CA ASN A 288 26.22 -29.56 11.29
C ASN A 288 24.85 -30.25 11.19
N THR A 289 23.98 -30.10 12.19
CA THR A 289 22.62 -30.63 12.15
C THR A 289 21.83 -29.96 11.02
N LEU A 290 21.01 -30.74 10.31
CA LEU A 290 20.11 -30.24 9.27
C LEU A 290 19.35 -28.99 9.76
N PHE A 291 19.38 -27.94 8.94
CA PHE A 291 18.83 -26.60 9.21
C PHE A 291 19.30 -25.99 10.54
N GLY A 292 20.55 -26.23 10.94
CA GLY A 292 21.07 -25.71 12.21
C GLY A 292 20.31 -26.23 13.44
N GLY A 293 19.63 -27.36 13.34
CA GLY A 293 18.77 -27.90 14.40
C GLY A 293 17.45 -27.15 14.60
N LYS A 294 17.09 -26.25 13.69
CA LYS A 294 15.81 -25.52 13.72
C LYS A 294 14.62 -26.41 13.39
N ILE A 295 13.42 -25.89 13.68
CA ILE A 295 12.18 -26.48 13.20
C ILE A 295 11.78 -25.76 11.92
N VAL A 296 11.88 -26.46 10.80
CA VAL A 296 11.58 -25.95 9.47
C VAL A 296 10.40 -26.72 8.89
N VAL A 297 9.38 -26.00 8.43
CA VAL A 297 8.20 -26.56 7.78
C VAL A 297 8.14 -26.04 6.36
N PHE A 298 8.41 -26.93 5.41
CA PHE A 298 8.21 -26.66 3.99
C PHE A 298 6.80 -27.00 3.56
N SER A 299 6.33 -26.28 2.56
CA SER A 299 5.00 -26.47 1.98
C SER A 299 5.06 -26.18 0.49
N GLY A 300 4.35 -26.96 -0.29
CA GLY A 300 4.22 -26.75 -1.72
C GLY A 300 3.37 -27.83 -2.34
N ASP A 301 3.14 -27.71 -3.63
CA ASP A 301 2.47 -28.72 -4.42
C ASP A 301 3.24 -28.88 -5.73
N PHE A 302 4.00 -29.96 -5.86
CA PHE A 302 4.79 -30.22 -7.08
C PHE A 302 3.94 -30.50 -8.31
N ARG A 303 2.60 -30.60 -8.16
CA ARG A 303 1.64 -30.65 -9.27
C ARG A 303 1.33 -29.25 -9.82
N GLN A 304 1.78 -28.19 -9.15
CA GLN A 304 1.61 -26.78 -9.54
C GLN A 304 2.87 -26.27 -10.26
N THR A 305 3.39 -25.12 -9.85
CA THR A 305 4.51 -24.45 -10.49
C THR A 305 5.84 -24.99 -9.96
N LEU A 306 6.74 -25.31 -10.90
CA LEU A 306 8.12 -25.73 -10.66
C LEU A 306 9.07 -24.52 -10.70
N PRO A 307 10.35 -24.68 -10.33
CA PRO A 307 11.30 -23.58 -10.31
C PRO A 307 11.53 -23.00 -11.72
N VAL A 308 11.63 -21.69 -11.84
CA VAL A 308 11.83 -21.05 -13.16
C VAL A 308 13.27 -21.26 -13.64
N ILE A 309 13.44 -22.02 -14.73
CA ILE A 309 14.72 -22.21 -15.43
C ILE A 309 14.64 -21.54 -16.80
N ARG A 310 15.42 -20.46 -16.98
CA ARG A 310 15.48 -19.73 -18.27
C ARG A 310 16.01 -20.66 -19.35
N SER A 311 15.27 -20.77 -20.46
CA SER A 311 15.60 -21.64 -21.60
C SER A 311 15.80 -23.12 -21.24
N GLY A 312 15.25 -23.56 -20.10
CA GLY A 312 15.36 -24.94 -19.62
C GLY A 312 14.42 -25.90 -20.34
N LYS A 313 14.82 -27.17 -20.41
CA LYS A 313 13.99 -28.30 -20.82
C LYS A 313 13.31 -28.94 -19.60
N LYS A 314 12.32 -29.81 -19.84
CA LYS A 314 11.55 -30.50 -18.78
C LYS A 314 12.45 -31.13 -17.72
N GLU A 315 13.56 -31.74 -18.13
CA GLU A 315 14.51 -32.42 -17.27
C GLU A 315 15.24 -31.43 -16.34
N ASP A 316 15.48 -30.20 -16.79
CA ASP A 316 16.14 -29.17 -16.01
C ASP A 316 15.25 -28.70 -14.84
N PHE A 317 13.94 -28.52 -15.07
CA PHE A 317 12.98 -28.18 -14.01
C PHE A 317 12.94 -29.25 -12.91
N ILE A 318 12.96 -30.53 -13.30
CA ILE A 318 12.97 -31.66 -12.36
C ILE A 318 14.30 -31.69 -11.61
N ARG A 319 15.43 -31.59 -12.31
CA ARG A 319 16.77 -31.64 -11.72
C ARG A 319 17.01 -30.53 -10.71
N GLU A 320 16.44 -29.34 -10.93
CA GLU A 320 16.54 -28.19 -10.04
C GLU A 320 15.46 -28.18 -8.94
N SER A 321 14.48 -29.09 -8.98
CA SER A 321 13.47 -29.22 -7.94
C SER A 321 14.06 -29.81 -6.65
N LEU A 322 13.45 -29.45 -5.52
CA LEU A 322 13.73 -30.04 -4.21
C LEU A 322 13.60 -31.58 -4.22
N LEU A 323 12.73 -32.14 -5.07
CA LEU A 323 12.56 -33.59 -5.20
C LEU A 323 13.85 -34.34 -5.58
N CYS A 324 14.76 -33.68 -6.31
CA CYS A 324 16.04 -34.24 -6.73
C CYS A 324 17.20 -33.87 -5.78
N PHE A 325 16.89 -33.41 -4.57
CA PHE A 325 17.89 -33.03 -3.58
C PHE A 325 17.92 -33.99 -2.41
N GLU A 326 19.11 -34.23 -1.83
CA GLU A 326 19.29 -35.21 -0.75
C GLU A 326 18.49 -34.88 0.51
N ILE A 327 18.30 -33.58 0.80
CA ILE A 327 17.50 -33.13 1.94
C ILE A 327 16.06 -33.62 1.86
N TRP A 328 15.50 -33.82 0.65
CA TRP A 328 14.12 -34.29 0.49
C TRP A 328 13.85 -35.57 1.28
N ASN A 329 14.78 -36.51 1.27
CA ASN A 329 14.62 -37.79 1.97
C ASN A 329 14.66 -37.65 3.50
N GLN A 330 15.25 -36.58 4.01
CA GLN A 330 15.38 -36.30 5.44
C GLN A 330 14.16 -35.57 6.03
N LEU A 331 13.28 -35.02 5.18
CA LEU A 331 12.06 -34.35 5.64
C LEU A 331 11.01 -35.37 6.12
N GLU A 332 10.32 -35.09 7.22
CA GLU A 332 9.12 -35.81 7.64
C GLU A 332 7.91 -35.30 6.84
N LYS A 333 7.19 -36.20 6.16
CA LYS A 333 6.07 -35.83 5.28
C LYS A 333 4.74 -35.97 6.02
N LEU A 334 3.97 -34.89 6.04
CA LEU A 334 2.63 -34.84 6.64
C LEU A 334 1.62 -34.53 5.55
N GLN A 335 0.65 -35.42 5.34
CA GLN A 335 -0.27 -35.35 4.22
C GLN A 335 -1.59 -34.67 4.58
N LEU A 336 -2.08 -33.80 3.70
CA LEU A 336 -3.42 -33.23 3.69
C LEU A 336 -4.13 -33.65 2.40
N SER A 337 -5.25 -34.34 2.48
CA SER A 337 -5.99 -34.86 1.34
C SER A 337 -7.30 -34.12 1.09
N LYS A 338 -7.95 -33.60 2.15
CA LYS A 338 -9.27 -32.97 2.03
C LYS A 338 -9.20 -31.59 1.38
N ASN A 339 -9.82 -31.43 0.22
CA ASN A 339 -10.00 -30.11 -0.40
C ASN A 339 -11.00 -29.28 0.42
N MET A 340 -10.57 -28.09 0.84
CA MET A 340 -11.35 -27.16 1.64
C MET A 340 -11.87 -25.96 0.82
N ARG A 341 -11.30 -25.73 -0.38
CA ARG A 341 -11.60 -24.57 -1.24
C ARG A 341 -12.85 -24.79 -2.11
N ALA A 342 -12.96 -25.94 -2.74
CA ALA A 342 -14.05 -26.29 -3.66
C ALA A 342 -15.12 -27.18 -3.00
N THR A 343 -15.30 -27.09 -1.69
CA THR A 343 -16.21 -27.97 -0.92
C THR A 343 -17.67 -27.88 -1.35
N LYS A 344 -18.09 -26.75 -1.92
CA LYS A 344 -19.45 -26.53 -2.43
C LYS A 344 -19.67 -27.08 -3.84
N ASP A 345 -18.62 -27.55 -4.51
CA ASP A 345 -18.66 -28.10 -5.87
C ASP A 345 -17.80 -29.38 -5.95
N PRO A 346 -18.35 -30.52 -5.49
CA PRO A 346 -17.62 -31.79 -5.47
C PRO A 346 -17.16 -32.26 -6.85
N GLU A 347 -17.98 -32.04 -7.89
CA GLU A 347 -17.64 -32.43 -9.27
C GLU A 347 -16.43 -31.66 -9.79
N PHE A 348 -16.40 -30.35 -9.55
CA PHE A 348 -15.24 -29.52 -9.89
C PHE A 348 -14.02 -29.89 -9.06
N CYS A 349 -14.20 -30.20 -7.77
CA CYS A 349 -13.11 -30.67 -6.91
C CYS A 349 -12.47 -31.95 -7.47
N ASP A 350 -13.28 -32.96 -7.83
CA ASP A 350 -12.79 -34.21 -8.40
C ASP A 350 -12.10 -33.99 -9.76
N TYR A 351 -12.61 -33.06 -10.57
CA TYR A 351 -11.98 -32.64 -11.82
C TYR A 351 -10.58 -32.04 -11.59
N LEU A 352 -10.44 -31.11 -10.65
CA LEU A 352 -9.13 -30.52 -10.29
C LEU A 352 -8.14 -31.59 -9.79
N MET A 353 -8.62 -32.56 -9.02
CA MET A 353 -7.78 -33.66 -8.53
C MET A 353 -7.31 -34.56 -9.66
N ARG A 354 -8.18 -34.91 -10.63
CA ARG A 354 -7.79 -35.68 -11.82
C ARG A 354 -6.78 -34.94 -12.68
N ILE A 355 -6.92 -33.62 -12.85
CA ILE A 355 -5.92 -32.80 -13.53
C ILE A 355 -4.58 -32.86 -12.82
N GLY A 356 -4.56 -32.58 -11.51
CA GLY A 356 -3.33 -32.54 -10.72
C GLY A 356 -2.60 -33.89 -10.64
N ASP A 357 -3.36 -34.99 -10.66
CA ASP A 357 -2.82 -36.36 -10.71
C ASP A 357 -2.39 -36.81 -12.12
N GLY A 358 -2.64 -36.01 -13.16
CA GLY A 358 -2.39 -36.39 -14.55
C GLY A 358 -3.28 -37.51 -15.08
N LYS A 359 -4.50 -37.66 -14.53
CA LYS A 359 -5.47 -38.70 -14.86
C LYS A 359 -6.65 -38.20 -15.70
N GLU A 360 -6.77 -36.89 -15.91
CA GLU A 360 -7.86 -36.31 -16.69
C GLU A 360 -7.74 -36.67 -18.18
N LYS A 361 -8.89 -36.78 -18.85
CA LYS A 361 -8.94 -37.18 -20.26
C LYS A 361 -8.16 -36.20 -21.13
N THR A 362 -7.35 -36.74 -22.03
CA THR A 362 -6.66 -35.97 -23.05
C THR A 362 -7.25 -36.20 -24.43
N ASN A 363 -7.15 -35.20 -25.30
CA ASN A 363 -7.43 -35.36 -26.73
C ASN A 363 -6.30 -36.12 -27.44
N ASP A 364 -6.46 -36.31 -28.76
CA ASP A 364 -5.49 -37.02 -29.62
C ASP A 364 -4.09 -36.37 -29.67
N HIS A 365 -3.97 -35.12 -29.21
CA HIS A 365 -2.71 -34.38 -29.09
C HIS A 365 -2.09 -34.45 -27.68
N GLY A 366 -2.63 -35.29 -26.79
CA GLY A 366 -2.17 -35.42 -25.41
C GLY A 366 -2.43 -34.17 -24.55
N LYS A 367 -3.37 -33.30 -24.95
CA LYS A 367 -3.79 -32.11 -24.18
C LYS A 367 -5.05 -32.40 -23.40
N ILE A 368 -5.15 -31.86 -22.19
CA ILE A 368 -6.33 -32.01 -21.33
C ILE A 368 -7.56 -31.46 -22.06
N GLN A 369 -8.62 -32.26 -22.11
CA GLN A 369 -9.90 -31.83 -22.66
C GLN A 369 -10.67 -31.02 -21.60
N ILE A 370 -10.91 -29.74 -21.89
CA ILE A 370 -11.66 -28.85 -20.99
C ILE A 370 -13.17 -29.08 -21.20
N PRO A 371 -13.98 -29.22 -20.14
CA PRO A 371 -15.43 -29.28 -20.24
C PRO A 371 -16.02 -28.08 -20.98
N HIS A 372 -16.99 -28.32 -21.88
CA HIS A 372 -17.63 -27.24 -22.66
C HIS A 372 -18.25 -26.14 -21.81
N SER A 373 -18.73 -26.45 -20.60
CA SER A 373 -19.27 -25.47 -19.65
C SER A 373 -18.23 -24.46 -19.12
N LEU A 374 -16.94 -24.78 -19.24
CA LEU A 374 -15.83 -23.93 -18.79
C LEU A 374 -15.14 -23.18 -19.95
N ILE A 375 -15.62 -23.34 -21.18
CA ILE A 375 -15.01 -22.77 -22.38
C ILE A 375 -15.81 -21.57 -22.88
N ILE A 376 -15.11 -20.47 -23.17
CA ILE A 376 -15.62 -19.42 -24.03
C ILE A 376 -15.25 -19.78 -25.47
N PRO A 377 -16.22 -19.99 -26.39
CA PRO A 377 -15.93 -20.35 -27.77
C PRO A 377 -15.08 -19.28 -28.45
N PHE A 378 -14.04 -19.71 -29.15
CA PHE A 378 -13.20 -18.80 -29.92
C PHE A 378 -13.86 -18.53 -31.29
N THR A 379 -14.23 -17.28 -31.55
CA THR A 379 -14.71 -16.82 -32.87
C THR A 379 -13.67 -15.94 -33.54
N SER A 380 -13.35 -14.82 -32.89
CA SER A 380 -12.23 -13.93 -33.18
C SER A 380 -11.62 -13.47 -31.87
N GLU A 381 -10.36 -13.04 -31.88
CA GLU A 381 -9.66 -12.57 -30.68
C GLU A 381 -10.44 -11.45 -29.97
N LYS A 382 -10.83 -10.41 -30.71
CA LYS A 382 -11.58 -9.28 -30.16
C LYS A 382 -12.92 -9.69 -29.57
N GLU A 383 -13.72 -10.50 -30.26
CA GLU A 383 -15.03 -10.91 -29.75
C GLU A 383 -14.92 -11.84 -28.54
N SER A 384 -13.99 -12.79 -28.60
CA SER A 384 -13.77 -13.78 -27.53
C SER A 384 -13.25 -13.11 -26.27
N LEU A 385 -12.31 -12.16 -26.39
CA LEU A 385 -11.81 -11.38 -25.26
C LEU A 385 -12.90 -10.46 -24.68
N ASN A 386 -13.71 -9.80 -25.52
CA ASN A 386 -14.84 -9.01 -25.02
C ASN A 386 -15.87 -9.87 -24.28
N LEU A 387 -16.12 -11.09 -24.75
CA LEU A 387 -16.99 -12.04 -24.06
C LEU A 387 -16.38 -12.50 -22.73
N LEU A 388 -15.08 -12.78 -22.69
CA LEU A 388 -14.33 -13.06 -21.46
C LEU A 388 -14.44 -11.92 -20.46
N PHE A 389 -14.27 -10.67 -20.90
CA PHE A 389 -14.36 -9.50 -20.04
C PHE A 389 -15.76 -9.32 -19.47
N ARG A 390 -16.81 -9.47 -20.29
CA ARG A 390 -18.20 -9.38 -19.84
C ARG A 390 -18.58 -10.49 -18.85
N ASN A 391 -18.11 -11.71 -19.09
CA ASN A 391 -18.35 -12.84 -18.19
C ASN A 391 -17.59 -12.68 -16.86
N THR A 392 -16.37 -12.17 -16.92
CA THR A 392 -15.54 -12.00 -15.72
C THR A 392 -16.01 -10.79 -14.90
N TYR A 393 -16.17 -9.64 -15.55
CA TYR A 393 -16.54 -8.35 -14.94
C TYR A 393 -17.89 -7.84 -15.51
N PRO A 394 -19.02 -8.48 -15.14
CA PRO A 394 -20.33 -7.99 -15.55
C PRO A 394 -20.57 -6.59 -14.96
N ASP A 395 -21.07 -5.66 -15.78
CA ASP A 395 -21.39 -4.30 -15.36
C ASP A 395 -20.24 -3.51 -14.71
N LEU A 396 -19.04 -3.57 -15.31
CA LEU A 396 -17.85 -2.85 -14.85
C LEU A 396 -18.13 -1.36 -14.56
N TYR A 397 -18.98 -0.71 -15.35
CA TYR A 397 -19.37 0.70 -15.17
C TYR A 397 -20.00 0.99 -13.81
N THR A 398 -20.91 0.14 -13.32
CA THR A 398 -21.66 0.37 -12.08
C THR A 398 -20.96 -0.25 -10.86
N SER A 399 -20.17 -1.29 -11.07
CA SER A 399 -19.59 -2.10 -9.99
C SER A 399 -18.12 -1.79 -9.69
N CYS A 400 -17.46 -0.96 -10.50
CA CYS A 400 -16.05 -0.60 -10.28
C CYS A 400 -15.79 0.15 -8.96
N THR A 401 -16.79 0.81 -8.39
CA THR A 401 -16.66 1.49 -7.08
C THR A 401 -16.66 0.50 -5.91
N LYS A 402 -17.14 -0.73 -6.13
CA LYS A 402 -17.15 -1.78 -5.10
C LYS A 402 -15.83 -2.53 -5.11
N THR A 403 -14.96 -2.25 -4.15
CA THR A 403 -13.66 -2.93 -4.01
C THR A 403 -13.80 -4.46 -3.96
N SER A 404 -14.83 -4.98 -3.29
CA SER A 404 -15.08 -6.43 -3.21
C SER A 404 -15.39 -7.07 -4.56
N PHE A 405 -16.02 -6.33 -5.47
CA PHE A 405 -16.36 -6.81 -6.81
C PHE A 405 -15.09 -7.01 -7.66
N ILE A 406 -14.21 -6.01 -7.67
CA ILE A 406 -12.96 -6.06 -8.44
C ILE A 406 -12.00 -7.10 -7.86
N THR A 407 -11.84 -7.11 -6.53
CA THR A 407 -10.84 -7.96 -5.87
C THR A 407 -11.17 -9.45 -5.86
N SER A 408 -12.44 -9.83 -6.05
CA SER A 408 -12.87 -11.24 -6.08
C SER A 408 -12.74 -11.90 -7.46
N ARG A 409 -12.19 -11.19 -8.46
CA ARG A 409 -12.11 -11.62 -9.86
C ARG A 409 -10.68 -11.46 -10.37
N ALA A 410 -10.29 -12.32 -11.29
CA ALA A 410 -8.99 -12.25 -11.94
C ALA A 410 -9.05 -12.92 -13.31
N ILE A 411 -8.27 -12.42 -14.25
CA ILE A 411 -7.95 -13.10 -15.50
C ILE A 411 -6.49 -13.52 -15.38
N LEU A 412 -6.21 -14.79 -15.67
CA LEU A 412 -4.86 -15.35 -15.61
C LEU A 412 -4.44 -15.75 -17.02
N THR A 413 -3.21 -15.39 -17.39
CA THR A 413 -2.59 -15.81 -18.65
C THR A 413 -1.23 -16.46 -18.36
N THR A 414 -0.66 -17.12 -19.37
CA THR A 414 0.60 -17.86 -19.22
C THR A 414 1.84 -16.99 -19.46
N LYS A 415 1.70 -15.78 -20.03
CA LYS A 415 2.81 -14.88 -20.35
C LYS A 415 2.47 -13.44 -20.00
N ASN A 416 3.47 -12.69 -19.55
CA ASN A 416 3.32 -11.28 -19.17
C ASN A 416 2.90 -10.40 -20.35
N ASP A 417 3.42 -10.61 -21.56
CA ASP A 417 3.04 -9.81 -22.73
C ASP A 417 1.51 -9.84 -22.98
N PHE A 418 0.87 -11.00 -22.78
CA PHE A 418 -0.60 -11.12 -22.85
C PHE A 418 -1.31 -10.52 -21.64
N VAL A 419 -0.68 -10.52 -20.46
CA VAL A 419 -1.22 -9.79 -19.30
C VAL A 419 -1.29 -8.30 -19.61
N ASP A 420 -0.22 -7.74 -20.18
CA ASP A 420 -0.12 -6.32 -20.51
C ASP A 420 -1.15 -5.94 -21.57
N GLU A 421 -1.27 -6.71 -22.65
CA GLU A 421 -2.30 -6.49 -23.69
C GLU A 421 -3.73 -6.53 -23.13
N ILE A 422 -4.06 -7.54 -22.31
CA ILE A 422 -5.39 -7.65 -21.69
C ILE A 422 -5.64 -6.49 -20.72
N ASN A 423 -4.64 -6.09 -19.95
CA ASN A 423 -4.77 -4.97 -19.02
C ASN A 423 -4.99 -3.65 -19.77
N ASP A 424 -4.31 -3.42 -20.90
CA ASP A 424 -4.51 -2.26 -21.77
C ASP A 424 -5.92 -2.24 -22.38
N MET A 425 -6.42 -3.40 -22.80
CA MET A 425 -7.80 -3.52 -23.28
C MET A 425 -8.80 -3.24 -22.16
N LEU A 426 -8.59 -3.77 -20.95
CA LEU A 426 -9.49 -3.58 -19.81
C LEU A 426 -9.47 -2.15 -19.29
N ILE A 427 -8.30 -1.53 -19.12
CA ILE A 427 -8.19 -0.17 -18.61
C ILE A 427 -8.89 0.81 -19.55
N SER A 428 -8.90 0.54 -20.87
CA SER A 428 -9.67 1.34 -21.82
C SER A 428 -11.18 1.32 -21.52
N GLN A 429 -11.70 0.21 -20.98
CA GLN A 429 -13.11 0.01 -20.64
C GLN A 429 -13.49 0.51 -19.23
N PHE A 430 -12.52 0.76 -18.34
CA PHE A 430 -12.82 1.31 -17.02
C PHE A 430 -13.52 2.66 -17.14
N PRO A 431 -14.59 2.91 -16.36
CA PRO A 431 -15.15 4.25 -16.25
C PRO A 431 -14.10 5.17 -15.61
N ASN A 432 -14.19 6.47 -15.87
CA ASN A 432 -13.25 7.53 -15.46
C ASN A 432 -12.14 7.86 -16.47
N THR A 433 -11.69 9.11 -16.40
CA THR A 433 -10.58 9.65 -17.19
C THR A 433 -9.27 8.98 -16.77
N GLY A 434 -8.45 8.59 -17.74
CA GLY A 434 -7.14 8.03 -17.50
C GLY A 434 -6.10 9.10 -17.20
N LYS A 435 -5.24 8.87 -16.20
CA LYS A 435 -3.97 9.59 -16.01
C LYS A 435 -2.86 8.75 -16.62
N VAL A 436 -1.99 9.40 -17.39
CA VAL A 436 -0.79 8.78 -17.95
C VAL A 436 0.42 9.26 -17.16
N TYR A 437 1.24 8.32 -16.73
CA TYR A 437 2.59 8.54 -16.20
C TYR A 437 3.59 8.03 -17.23
N ILE A 438 4.63 8.82 -17.48
CA ILE A 438 5.69 8.52 -18.45
C ILE A 438 6.99 8.36 -17.66
N ALA A 439 7.70 7.26 -17.89
CA ALA A 439 9.00 7.01 -17.29
C ALA A 439 10.09 7.87 -17.94
N ILE A 440 11.19 8.05 -17.23
CA ILE A 440 12.41 8.67 -17.76
C ILE A 440 13.46 7.57 -17.79
N ASP A 441 13.86 7.17 -18.99
CA ASP A 441 14.84 6.11 -19.22
C ASP A 441 16.15 6.73 -19.74
N GLU A 442 17.27 6.36 -19.13
CA GLU A 442 18.59 6.92 -19.44
C GLU A 442 19.61 5.84 -19.80
N THR A 443 20.43 6.12 -20.81
CA THR A 443 21.60 5.31 -21.13
C THR A 443 22.75 5.57 -20.16
N ILE A 444 23.65 4.59 -20.01
CA ILE A 444 24.85 4.73 -19.16
C ILE A 444 25.80 5.79 -19.73
N ASP A 445 26.00 5.82 -21.06
CA ASP A 445 26.68 6.92 -21.75
C ASP A 445 25.62 7.87 -22.32
N PRO A 446 25.55 9.14 -21.88
CA PRO A 446 24.57 10.10 -22.38
C PRO A 446 24.64 10.35 -23.90
N LYS A 447 25.76 10.02 -24.55
CA LYS A 447 25.91 10.14 -26.02
C LYS A 447 25.01 9.16 -26.77
N ASP A 448 24.71 8.03 -26.15
CA ASP A 448 23.92 6.96 -26.74
C ASP A 448 22.42 7.24 -26.64
N GLN A 449 22.01 8.21 -25.80
CA GLN A 449 20.59 8.49 -25.51
C GLN A 449 19.78 8.71 -26.79
N SER A 450 20.26 9.57 -27.70
CA SER A 450 19.53 9.87 -28.94
C SER A 450 19.39 8.69 -29.90
N GLU A 451 20.29 7.70 -29.81
CA GLU A 451 20.26 6.53 -30.68
C GLU A 451 19.33 5.44 -30.13
N TYR A 452 19.26 5.29 -28.81
CA TYR A 452 18.54 4.19 -28.16
C TYR A 452 17.25 4.60 -27.45
N GLU A 453 16.88 5.87 -27.39
CA GLU A 453 15.68 6.36 -26.69
C GLU A 453 14.41 5.59 -27.09
N ASP A 454 14.12 5.48 -28.39
CA ASP A 454 12.96 4.71 -28.86
C ASP A 454 13.04 3.22 -28.50
N PHE A 455 14.24 2.65 -28.48
CA PHE A 455 14.44 1.26 -28.06
C PHE A 455 14.19 1.08 -26.57
N LEU A 456 14.68 2.00 -25.72
CA LEU A 456 14.45 1.98 -24.27
C LEU A 456 12.95 1.98 -23.96
N HIS A 457 12.17 2.81 -24.66
CA HIS A 457 10.72 2.88 -24.48
C HIS A 457 9.98 1.57 -24.83
N THR A 458 10.62 0.64 -25.54
CA THR A 458 10.05 -0.70 -25.83
C THR A 458 10.41 -1.76 -24.78
N LEU A 459 11.30 -1.44 -23.85
CA LEU A 459 11.76 -2.39 -22.83
C LEU A 459 10.77 -2.45 -21.66
N ASN A 460 10.42 -3.67 -21.27
CA ASN A 460 9.63 -3.95 -20.06
C ASN A 460 10.42 -4.85 -19.10
N PRO A 461 11.49 -4.33 -18.48
CA PRO A 461 12.31 -5.12 -17.57
C PRO A 461 11.51 -5.60 -16.34
N THR A 462 11.85 -6.79 -15.84
CA THR A 462 11.15 -7.39 -14.70
C THR A 462 11.26 -6.52 -13.45
N GLY A 463 10.13 -6.28 -12.78
CA GLY A 463 10.08 -5.50 -11.54
C GLY A 463 10.10 -3.99 -11.75
N LEU A 464 9.92 -3.52 -12.98
CA LEU A 464 9.68 -2.12 -13.34
C LEU A 464 8.33 -1.97 -14.03
N PRO A 465 7.64 -0.83 -13.86
CA PRO A 465 6.46 -0.52 -14.66
C PRO A 465 6.86 -0.27 -16.12
N PRO A 466 5.91 -0.35 -17.07
CA PRO A 466 6.15 0.01 -18.46
C PRO A 466 6.49 1.50 -18.59
N TYR A 467 7.18 1.87 -19.68
CA TYR A 467 7.52 3.26 -20.00
C TYR A 467 6.30 4.20 -19.94
N LYS A 468 5.15 3.74 -20.43
CA LYS A 468 3.88 4.47 -20.37
C LYS A 468 2.89 3.72 -19.51
N LEU A 469 2.57 4.26 -18.33
CA LEU A 469 1.60 3.67 -17.41
C LEU A 469 0.30 4.47 -17.41
N THR A 470 -0.79 3.86 -17.88
CA THR A 470 -2.13 4.47 -17.87
C THR A 470 -2.95 3.93 -16.70
N LEU A 471 -3.43 4.82 -15.83
CA LEU A 471 -4.21 4.46 -14.64
C LEU A 471 -5.55 5.19 -14.63
N LYS A 472 -6.57 4.58 -14.01
CA LYS A 472 -7.91 5.15 -13.85
C LYS A 472 -8.41 4.99 -12.42
N LYS A 473 -9.27 5.90 -11.97
CA LYS A 473 -9.81 5.85 -10.61
C LYS A 473 -10.56 4.53 -10.41
N ASN A 474 -10.33 3.90 -9.26
CA ASN A 474 -10.80 2.58 -8.85
C ASN A 474 -10.18 1.39 -9.62
N CYS A 475 -9.17 1.58 -10.47
CA CYS A 475 -8.49 0.44 -11.08
C CYS A 475 -7.59 -0.29 -10.06
N PRO A 476 -7.52 -1.63 -10.11
CA PRO A 476 -6.58 -2.39 -9.31
C PRO A 476 -5.17 -2.26 -9.91
N ILE A 477 -4.17 -2.12 -9.05
CA ILE A 477 -2.75 -2.17 -9.41
C ILE A 477 -2.01 -3.14 -8.49
N MET A 478 -0.84 -3.59 -8.92
CA MET A 478 0.05 -4.42 -8.11
C MET A 478 1.38 -3.71 -7.94
N LEU A 479 1.86 -3.66 -6.70
CA LEU A 479 3.17 -3.11 -6.40
C LEU A 479 4.26 -4.08 -6.87
N LEU A 480 5.21 -3.62 -7.67
CA LEU A 480 6.25 -4.47 -8.29
C LEU A 480 7.56 -4.54 -7.50
N ARG A 481 7.68 -3.76 -6.40
CA ARG A 481 8.90 -3.64 -5.59
C ARG A 481 8.56 -3.56 -4.10
N ASN A 482 9.54 -3.86 -3.26
CA ASN A 482 9.40 -3.66 -1.81
C ASN A 482 9.66 -2.19 -1.49
N LEU A 483 8.66 -1.49 -0.94
CA LEU A 483 8.79 -0.09 -0.52
C LEU A 483 8.82 0.00 1.01
N ASN A 484 7.83 -0.58 1.69
CA ASN A 484 7.81 -0.71 3.14
C ASN A 484 7.10 -2.01 3.55
N PRO A 485 7.83 -3.15 3.56
CA PRO A 485 7.25 -4.44 3.91
C PRO A 485 6.63 -4.51 5.31
N CYS A 486 7.12 -3.72 6.27
CA CYS A 486 6.58 -3.69 7.64
C CYS A 486 5.19 -3.05 7.71
N GLU A 487 4.79 -2.30 6.69
CA GLU A 487 3.48 -1.67 6.56
C GLU A 487 2.66 -2.30 5.43
N GLY A 488 3.06 -3.47 4.94
CA GLY A 488 2.34 -4.20 3.90
C GLY A 488 2.58 -3.71 2.48
N LEU A 489 3.53 -2.79 2.23
CA LEU A 489 3.92 -2.34 0.89
C LEU A 489 5.10 -3.16 0.36
N CYS A 490 4.84 -4.40 -0.01
CA CYS A 490 5.81 -5.31 -0.61
C CYS A 490 5.48 -5.67 -2.07
N ASN A 491 6.45 -6.24 -2.79
CA ASN A 491 6.21 -6.75 -4.13
C ASN A 491 5.06 -7.79 -4.12
N GLY A 492 4.06 -7.59 -4.98
CA GLY A 492 2.84 -8.39 -5.06
C GLY A 492 1.64 -7.79 -4.33
N THR A 493 1.84 -6.71 -3.55
CA THR A 493 0.75 -6.04 -2.82
C THR A 493 -0.26 -5.47 -3.81
N ARG A 494 -1.54 -5.84 -3.64
CA ARG A 494 -2.64 -5.38 -4.49
C ARG A 494 -3.25 -4.12 -3.91
N LEU A 495 -3.28 -3.06 -4.71
CA LEU A 495 -3.80 -1.75 -4.33
C LEU A 495 -4.97 -1.36 -5.24
N ILE A 496 -5.87 -0.50 -4.77
CA ILE A 496 -6.88 0.16 -5.60
C ILE A 496 -6.53 1.64 -5.72
N CYS A 497 -6.43 2.16 -6.94
CA CYS A 497 -6.16 3.57 -7.19
C CYS A 497 -7.34 4.45 -6.75
N ASN A 498 -7.09 5.44 -5.92
CA ASN A 498 -8.10 6.38 -5.44
C ASN A 498 -8.05 7.71 -6.21
N ASP A 499 -6.85 8.25 -6.44
CA ASP A 499 -6.63 9.56 -7.08
C ASP A 499 -5.22 9.68 -7.68
N PHE A 500 -5.03 10.67 -8.56
CA PHE A 500 -3.79 10.89 -9.32
C PHE A 500 -3.36 12.36 -9.32
N LYS A 501 -2.10 12.61 -8.96
CA LYS A 501 -1.42 13.91 -9.10
C LYS A 501 -0.30 13.80 -10.14
N PRO A 502 0.35 14.90 -10.57
CA PRO A 502 1.41 14.85 -11.57
C PRO A 502 2.53 13.86 -11.25
N HIS A 503 3.01 13.83 -9.99
CA HIS A 503 4.15 12.98 -9.60
C HIS A 503 3.79 11.87 -8.60
N VAL A 504 2.50 11.68 -8.35
CA VAL A 504 2.03 10.97 -7.16
C VAL A 504 0.75 10.16 -7.45
N ILE A 505 0.70 8.92 -6.95
CA ILE A 505 -0.45 8.01 -7.02
C ILE A 505 -1.00 7.76 -5.61
N SER A 506 -2.30 7.96 -5.39
CA SER A 506 -2.99 7.55 -4.15
C SER A 506 -3.64 6.18 -4.35
N ALA A 507 -3.40 5.25 -3.42
CA ALA A 507 -3.99 3.92 -3.48
C ALA A 507 -4.26 3.29 -2.10
N THR A 508 -5.16 2.30 -2.05
CA THR A 508 -5.52 1.59 -0.81
C THR A 508 -5.18 0.12 -0.91
N ILE A 509 -4.59 -0.48 0.14
CA ILE A 509 -4.35 -1.93 0.17
C ILE A 509 -5.68 -2.68 0.17
N SER A 510 -5.82 -3.58 -0.80
CA SER A 510 -7.07 -4.29 -1.08
C SER A 510 -7.21 -5.64 -0.36
N SER A 511 -6.10 -6.20 0.16
CA SER A 511 -6.04 -7.56 0.74
C SER A 511 -4.92 -7.70 1.78
N GLY A 512 -5.02 -8.71 2.65
CA GLY A 512 -4.01 -9.02 3.68
C GLY A 512 -4.25 -8.28 5.01
N ASP A 513 -3.32 -8.40 5.95
CA ASP A 513 -3.43 -7.83 7.30
C ASP A 513 -3.52 -6.30 7.29
N PHE A 514 -2.97 -5.67 6.25
CA PHE A 514 -3.00 -4.22 6.05
C PHE A 514 -4.17 -3.76 5.17
N LYS A 515 -5.17 -4.62 4.93
CA LYS A 515 -6.35 -4.26 4.12
C LYS A 515 -7.02 -2.99 4.66
N ASN A 516 -7.47 -2.13 3.74
CA ASN A 516 -8.04 -0.80 4.01
C ASN A 516 -7.05 0.23 4.57
N THR A 517 -5.77 -0.13 4.71
CA THR A 517 -4.74 0.87 4.99
C THR A 517 -4.54 1.72 3.74
N HIS A 518 -4.80 3.01 3.87
CA HIS A 518 -4.61 3.99 2.81
C HIS A 518 -3.13 4.36 2.70
N PHE A 519 -2.57 4.18 1.51
CA PHE A 519 -1.24 4.67 1.19
C PHE A 519 -1.37 5.74 0.13
N ASN A 520 -1.24 6.96 0.61
CA ASN A 520 -1.24 8.11 -0.24
C ASN A 520 0.20 8.42 -0.61
N MET A 521 0.50 8.52 -1.91
CA MET A 521 1.54 9.47 -2.31
C MET A 521 1.00 10.93 -2.31
N ALA A 522 -0.32 11.14 -2.02
CA ALA A 522 -0.98 12.23 -1.21
C ALA A 522 -1.51 13.55 -1.88
N GLN A 523 -2.34 14.46 -1.29
CA GLN A 523 -3.33 14.46 -0.14
C GLN A 523 -4.27 15.72 -0.12
N ARG A 524 -4.65 16.24 1.07
CA ARG A 524 -5.83 17.06 1.48
C ARG A 524 -5.37 18.42 2.07
N TYR A 525 -6.27 19.41 2.19
CA TYR A 525 -5.94 20.79 2.62
C TYR A 525 -6.54 21.14 4.00
N THR A 526 -5.88 22.03 4.75
CA THR A 526 -6.44 22.70 5.94
C THR A 526 -7.09 24.04 5.58
N ILE A 527 -7.94 24.58 6.45
CA ILE A 527 -8.72 25.81 6.18
C ILE A 527 -7.81 27.01 5.88
N LYS A 528 -6.65 27.12 6.52
CA LYS A 528 -5.68 28.20 6.31
C LYS A 528 -4.99 28.14 4.95
N MET A 529 -4.87 26.95 4.37
CA MET A 529 -4.15 26.73 3.10
C MET A 529 -5.04 27.00 1.87
N ILE A 530 -6.34 27.16 2.08
CA ILE A 530 -7.33 27.32 1.02
C ILE A 530 -7.53 28.81 0.72
N THR A 531 -7.15 29.22 -0.48
CA THR A 531 -7.29 30.58 -1.02
C THR A 531 -8.21 30.59 -2.24
N PRO A 532 -8.62 31.76 -2.75
CA PRO A 532 -9.38 31.87 -4.00
C PRO A 532 -8.71 31.22 -5.22
N ASP A 533 -7.38 31.08 -5.21
CA ASP A 533 -6.61 30.48 -6.31
C ASP A 533 -6.43 28.95 -6.16
N THR A 534 -6.77 28.40 -4.98
CA THR A 534 -6.66 26.96 -4.72
C THR A 534 -7.74 26.20 -5.51
N LYS A 535 -7.32 25.33 -6.44
CA LYS A 535 -8.21 24.46 -7.23
C LYS A 535 -8.21 23.03 -6.67
N ASP A 536 -9.33 22.33 -6.86
CA ASP A 536 -9.47 20.90 -6.57
C ASP A 536 -9.03 20.50 -5.15
N TRP A 537 -9.44 21.29 -4.16
CA TRP A 537 -9.13 21.08 -2.75
C TRP A 537 -10.22 20.25 -2.05
N THR A 538 -9.79 19.50 -1.04
CA THR A 538 -10.64 18.78 -0.09
C THR A 538 -10.16 19.08 1.31
N CYS A 539 -11.06 19.53 2.19
CA CYS A 539 -10.79 19.88 3.57
C CYS A 539 -11.69 19.09 4.52
N LYS A 540 -11.11 18.48 5.56
CA LYS A 540 -11.87 17.85 6.63
C LYS A 540 -12.24 18.91 7.65
N VAL A 541 -13.54 19.08 7.88
CA VAL A 541 -14.09 20.14 8.73
C VAL A 541 -15.25 19.63 9.57
N GLN A 542 -15.30 20.03 10.82
CA GLN A 542 -16.44 19.85 11.71
C GLN A 542 -17.35 21.08 11.65
N VAL A 543 -18.67 20.87 11.63
CA VAL A 543 -19.61 21.99 11.73
C VAL A 543 -19.70 22.43 13.18
N VAL A 544 -19.15 23.59 13.51
CA VAL A 544 -19.21 24.14 14.88
C VAL A 544 -20.54 24.84 15.13
N ASP A 545 -21.04 25.57 14.13
CA ASP A 545 -22.32 26.27 14.22
C ASP A 545 -23.04 26.27 12.87
N LYS A 546 -24.37 26.21 12.90
CA LYS A 546 -25.26 26.30 11.74
C LYS A 546 -26.42 27.25 12.06
N SER A 547 -26.33 28.46 11.53
CA SER A 547 -27.37 29.49 11.73
C SER A 547 -28.69 29.15 11.01
N ARG A 548 -29.81 29.75 11.44
CA ARG A 548 -31.07 29.70 10.68
C ARG A 548 -30.96 30.56 9.40
N PRO A 549 -31.60 30.17 8.29
CA PRO A 549 -31.64 31.00 7.07
C PRO A 549 -32.19 32.41 7.35
N ARG A 550 -31.52 33.44 6.81
CA ARG A 550 -31.89 34.86 6.97
C ARG A 550 -32.03 35.53 5.60
N ASP A 551 -32.85 36.58 5.54
CA ASP A 551 -32.92 37.44 4.36
C ASP A 551 -31.75 38.42 4.35
N ASN A 552 -31.17 38.68 3.17
CA ASN A 552 -30.17 39.73 2.99
C ASN A 552 -30.80 41.13 3.21
N LYS A 553 -29.99 42.18 3.37
CA LYS A 553 -30.42 43.56 3.69
C LYS A 553 -31.52 44.10 2.77
N ASP A 554 -31.50 43.72 1.49
CA ASP A 554 -32.46 44.15 0.48
C ASP A 554 -33.69 43.23 0.36
N LYS A 555 -33.80 42.19 1.21
CA LYS A 555 -34.87 41.16 1.24
C LYS A 555 -35.08 40.37 -0.06
N THR A 556 -34.10 40.38 -0.96
CA THR A 556 -34.18 39.73 -2.29
C THR A 556 -33.60 38.31 -2.32
N THR A 557 -32.77 37.92 -1.34
CA THR A 557 -32.04 36.65 -1.35
C THR A 557 -31.90 36.13 0.07
N LYS A 558 -32.18 34.83 0.27
CA LYS A 558 -31.95 34.14 1.54
C LYS A 558 -30.54 33.56 1.59
N TYR A 559 -29.91 33.57 2.76
CA TYR A 559 -28.62 32.93 2.98
C TYR A 559 -28.57 32.22 4.34
N GLN A 560 -27.76 31.18 4.44
CA GLN A 560 -27.49 30.44 5.65
C GLN A 560 -25.98 30.38 5.88
N VAL A 561 -25.55 30.63 7.12
CA VAL A 561 -24.13 30.64 7.50
C VAL A 561 -23.82 29.43 8.36
N LEU A 562 -22.70 28.77 8.07
CA LEU A 562 -22.07 27.74 8.90
C LEU A 562 -20.68 28.20 9.34
N ILE A 563 -20.29 27.79 10.53
CA ILE A 563 -18.91 27.88 11.00
C ILE A 563 -18.31 26.48 10.93
N LEU A 564 -17.26 26.33 10.13
CA LEU A 564 -16.56 25.07 9.90
C LEU A 564 -15.20 25.14 10.57
N GLN A 565 -14.79 24.10 11.29
CA GLN A 565 -13.51 24.02 11.99
C GLN A 565 -12.71 22.81 11.51
N ASP A 566 -11.43 23.00 11.16
CA ASP A 566 -10.55 21.89 10.79
C ASP A 566 -9.90 21.23 12.03
N GLU A 567 -9.14 20.17 11.81
CA GLU A 567 -8.44 19.42 12.86
C GLU A 567 -7.36 20.26 13.58
N GLU A 568 -6.97 21.41 13.02
CA GLU A 568 -6.04 22.37 13.62
C GLU A 568 -6.76 23.54 14.31
N GLU A 569 -8.06 23.40 14.56
CA GLU A 569 -8.93 24.40 15.20
C GLU A 569 -9.07 25.72 14.42
N ASN A 570 -8.70 25.76 13.15
CA ASN A 570 -8.94 26.93 12.31
C ASN A 570 -10.40 26.97 11.92
N GLN A 571 -11.03 28.15 11.98
CA GLN A 571 -12.45 28.29 11.64
C GLN A 571 -12.65 29.07 10.34
N VAL A 572 -13.57 28.62 9.49
CA VAL A 572 -14.00 29.39 8.30
C VAL A 572 -15.51 29.54 8.29
N GLN A 573 -15.94 30.71 7.85
CA GLN A 573 -17.34 30.95 7.55
C GLN A 573 -17.67 30.36 6.18
N ALA A 574 -18.63 29.44 6.15
CA ALA A 574 -19.23 28.94 4.92
C ALA A 574 -20.65 29.51 4.76
N THR A 575 -21.01 29.92 3.54
CA THR A 575 -22.31 30.54 3.25
C THR A 575 -23.02 29.78 2.13
N ILE A 576 -24.30 29.49 2.33
CA ILE A 576 -25.19 28.84 1.37
C ILE A 576 -26.28 29.83 0.96
N TYR A 577 -26.63 29.93 -0.32
CA TYR A 577 -27.61 30.90 -0.81
C TYR A 577 -28.87 30.23 -1.40
N SER A 578 -30.02 30.88 -1.20
CA SER A 578 -31.29 30.61 -1.88
C SER A 578 -31.68 29.12 -1.96
N THR A 579 -31.72 28.56 -3.17
CA THR A 579 -32.16 27.18 -3.44
C THR A 579 -31.20 26.13 -2.90
N ASP A 580 -29.91 26.47 -2.75
CA ASP A 580 -28.89 25.54 -2.25
C ASP A 580 -29.03 25.31 -0.74
N ILE A 581 -29.74 26.19 -0.02
CA ILE A 581 -30.07 26.01 1.41
C ILE A 581 -30.91 24.76 1.60
N THR A 582 -31.93 24.56 0.75
CA THR A 582 -32.77 23.36 0.78
C THR A 582 -32.00 22.12 0.35
N TYR A 583 -31.03 22.26 -0.56
CA TYR A 583 -30.17 21.16 -0.99
C TYR A 583 -29.27 20.64 0.15
N PHE A 584 -28.61 21.54 0.88
CA PHE A 584 -27.71 21.19 1.99
C PHE A 584 -28.40 21.13 3.37
N GLU A 585 -29.73 21.24 3.42
CA GLU A 585 -30.48 21.28 4.68
C GLU A 585 -30.21 20.05 5.55
N LYS A 586 -30.15 18.87 4.90
CA LYS A 586 -29.92 17.57 5.54
C LYS A 586 -28.45 17.13 5.57
N GLU A 587 -27.60 17.75 4.76
CA GLU A 587 -26.19 17.34 4.61
C GLU A 587 -25.33 17.81 5.78
N PHE A 588 -25.45 19.08 6.20
CA PHE A 588 -24.67 19.61 7.33
C PHE A 588 -25.46 19.61 8.63
N ALA A 589 -25.06 18.78 9.59
CA ALA A 589 -25.55 18.79 10.96
C ALA A 589 -24.49 19.42 11.89
N PRO A 590 -24.88 20.22 12.89
CA PRO A 590 -23.95 20.71 13.91
C PRO A 590 -23.20 19.55 14.59
N PHE A 591 -21.93 19.79 14.91
CA PHE A 591 -20.98 18.87 15.56
C PHE A 591 -20.57 17.63 14.75
N ASN A 592 -21.13 17.43 13.55
CA ASN A 592 -20.69 16.38 12.64
C ASN A 592 -19.49 16.82 11.80
N THR A 593 -18.70 15.83 11.41
CA THR A 593 -17.47 16.02 10.63
C THR A 593 -17.69 15.63 9.18
N TYR A 594 -17.23 16.48 8.27
CA TYR A 594 -17.43 16.37 6.83
C TYR A 594 -16.12 16.58 6.07
N LEU A 595 -15.97 15.92 4.92
CA LEU A 595 -15.06 16.34 3.88
C LEU A 595 -15.81 17.32 2.98
N VAL A 596 -15.35 18.56 2.92
CA VAL A 596 -15.85 19.57 1.98
C VAL A 596 -14.82 19.72 0.87
N SER A 597 -15.26 19.60 -0.38
CA SER A 597 -14.39 19.76 -1.55
C SER A 597 -14.95 20.77 -2.53
N VAL A 598 -14.03 21.47 -3.19
CA VAL A 598 -14.32 22.33 -4.36
C VAL A 598 -15.31 23.48 -4.11
N ALA A 599 -15.48 23.91 -2.85
CA ALA A 599 -16.32 25.07 -2.56
C ALA A 599 -15.71 26.37 -3.10
N HIS A 600 -16.55 27.35 -3.44
CA HIS A 600 -16.08 28.63 -3.97
C HIS A 600 -15.50 29.51 -2.85
N VAL A 601 -14.21 29.83 -2.94
CA VAL A 601 -13.50 30.63 -1.92
C VAL A 601 -13.46 32.09 -2.35
N LYS A 602 -13.88 33.01 -1.48
CA LYS A 602 -13.93 34.45 -1.77
C LYS A 602 -13.33 35.28 -0.65
N VAL A 603 -12.81 36.45 -1.01
CA VAL A 603 -12.38 37.48 -0.06
C VAL A 603 -13.63 38.17 0.52
N PRO A 604 -13.72 38.37 1.85
CA PRO A 604 -14.79 39.14 2.46
C PRO A 604 -14.82 40.58 1.90
N PRO A 605 -16.00 41.20 1.70
CA PRO A 605 -16.07 42.61 1.35
C PRO A 605 -15.41 43.48 2.44
N LEU A 606 -14.58 44.44 2.02
CA LEU A 606 -13.92 45.43 2.90
C LEU A 606 -14.96 46.10 3.81
N GLY A 607 -14.87 45.83 5.12
CA GLY A 607 -15.76 46.39 6.14
C GLY A 607 -16.34 45.38 7.14
N TYR A 608 -16.17 44.08 6.93
CA TYR A 608 -16.46 43.06 7.95
C TYR A 608 -15.15 42.55 8.57
N GLU A 609 -14.83 42.99 9.78
CA GLU A 609 -13.83 42.33 10.61
C GLU A 609 -14.40 40.99 11.10
N ASN A 610 -14.19 39.92 10.34
CA ASN A 610 -14.45 38.56 10.83
C ASN A 610 -13.12 37.91 11.23
N SER A 611 -13.00 37.56 12.51
CA SER A 611 -11.78 37.04 13.16
C SER A 611 -11.54 35.53 12.98
N LEU A 612 -12.18 34.89 11.99
CA LEU A 612 -12.19 33.42 11.84
C LEU A 612 -11.14 32.92 10.82
N ASN A 613 -11.18 33.44 9.58
CA ASN A 613 -10.18 33.21 8.51
C ASN A 613 -10.22 34.39 7.50
N LYS A 614 -9.16 34.57 6.70
CA LYS A 614 -9.02 35.59 5.64
C LYS A 614 -10.04 35.45 4.50
N PHE A 615 -10.67 34.29 4.34
CA PHE A 615 -11.59 33.98 3.24
C PHE A 615 -12.92 33.39 3.73
N ILE A 616 -13.94 33.47 2.89
CA ILE A 616 -15.28 32.89 3.10
C ILE A 616 -15.50 31.83 2.03
N TRP A 617 -16.09 30.70 2.42
CA TRP A 617 -16.50 29.66 1.49
C TRP A 617 -17.96 29.86 1.09
N THR A 618 -18.26 29.73 -0.19
CA THR A 618 -19.62 29.68 -0.71
C THR A 618 -19.90 28.24 -1.11
N LEU A 619 -20.82 27.59 -0.41
CA LEU A 619 -21.26 26.24 -0.73
C LEU A 619 -22.43 26.36 -1.69
N ASP A 620 -22.29 25.74 -2.85
CA ASP A 620 -23.29 25.67 -3.90
C ASP A 620 -23.49 24.21 -4.32
N LYS A 621 -24.41 23.95 -5.23
CA LYS A 621 -24.68 22.61 -5.76
C LYS A 621 -23.47 21.87 -6.37
N ASN A 622 -22.36 22.55 -6.63
CA ASN A 622 -21.13 21.94 -7.15
C ASN A 622 -20.14 21.57 -6.04
N THR A 623 -20.40 22.02 -4.82
CA THR A 623 -19.61 21.69 -3.63
C THR A 623 -19.90 20.26 -3.20
N ILE A 624 -18.85 19.45 -3.09
CA ILE A 624 -18.97 18.04 -2.68
C ILE A 624 -18.83 17.98 -1.17
N VAL A 625 -19.77 17.32 -0.51
CA VAL A 625 -19.82 17.16 0.95
C VAL A 625 -19.97 15.69 1.26
N GLU A 626 -19.03 15.11 2.01
CA GLU A 626 -19.07 13.70 2.41
C GLU A 626 -19.00 13.62 3.95
N PRO A 627 -19.97 12.99 4.64
CA PRO A 627 -19.89 12.79 6.09
C PRO A 627 -18.75 11.82 6.45
N VAL A 628 -18.00 12.12 7.50
CA VAL A 628 -16.87 11.31 7.99
C VAL A 628 -17.22 10.61 9.29
N GLU A 629 -17.84 11.34 10.23
CA GLU A 629 -18.28 10.83 11.53
C GLU A 629 -19.61 11.49 11.91
N GLU A 630 -20.61 10.68 12.23
CA GLU A 630 -21.84 11.13 12.89
C GLU A 630 -21.66 11.00 14.40
N VAL A 631 -21.54 12.12 15.09
CA VAL A 631 -21.52 12.14 16.57
C VAL A 631 -22.96 12.40 17.02
N LYS A 632 -23.49 11.59 17.94
CA LYS A 632 -24.74 11.96 18.63
C LYS A 632 -24.48 13.26 19.40
N PRO A 633 -25.30 14.30 19.20
CA PRO A 633 -25.02 15.62 19.76
C PRO A 633 -24.85 15.50 21.29
N PRO A 634 -23.91 16.26 21.90
CA PRO A 634 -23.98 16.48 23.34
C PRO A 634 -25.37 17.06 23.65
N GLU A 635 -25.94 16.67 24.80
CA GLU A 635 -27.28 17.07 25.25
C GLU A 635 -27.62 18.53 24.93
N ASP A 636 -28.90 18.77 24.59
CA ASP A 636 -29.45 20.04 24.10
C ASP A 636 -28.76 21.27 24.75
N PRO A 637 -28.39 22.30 23.96
CA PRO A 637 -28.02 23.57 24.54
C PRO A 637 -29.19 24.04 25.41
N LEU A 638 -28.89 24.35 26.68
CA LEU A 638 -29.85 24.96 27.60
C LEU A 638 -30.63 26.05 26.86
N PRO A 639 -31.96 26.14 27.04
CA PRO A 639 -32.79 27.08 26.30
C PRO A 639 -32.23 28.51 26.45
N PRO A 640 -32.38 29.36 25.43
CA PRO A 640 -31.87 30.72 25.49
C PRO A 640 -32.44 31.40 26.74
N PRO A 641 -31.65 32.22 27.46
CA PRO A 641 -32.19 32.97 28.57
C PRO A 641 -33.37 33.78 28.04
N ARG A 642 -34.59 33.42 28.47
CA ARG A 642 -35.76 34.27 28.26
C ARG A 642 -35.39 35.61 28.87
N ARG A 643 -35.64 36.69 28.12
CA ARG A 643 -35.59 38.08 28.62
C ARG A 643 -36.09 38.10 30.07
N LEU A 644 -35.18 38.25 31.02
CA LEU A 644 -35.52 38.83 32.30
C LEU A 644 -35.43 40.34 32.10
N ALA A 645 -36.57 40.97 32.30
CA ALA A 645 -36.68 42.39 32.48
C ALA A 645 -35.68 42.84 33.55
N LEU A 646 -35.09 44.02 33.33
CA LEU A 646 -34.44 44.79 34.39
C LEU A 646 -35.34 44.79 35.63
N THR A 647 -34.86 44.21 36.71
CA THR A 647 -35.24 44.60 38.06
C THR A 647 -33.95 44.75 38.85
N THR A 648 -33.75 45.92 39.42
CA THR A 648 -32.56 46.25 40.20
C THR A 648 -32.58 45.67 41.62
N PHE A 649 -31.37 45.56 42.16
CA PHE A 649 -30.96 45.61 43.58
C PHE A 649 -31.12 44.33 44.43
N ASP A 650 -29.95 43.84 44.85
CA ASP A 650 -29.59 43.08 46.06
C ASP A 650 -30.15 41.67 46.32
N THR A 651 -29.24 40.80 46.82
CA THR A 651 -29.39 39.48 47.48
C THR A 651 -29.40 38.22 46.57
N PHE A 652 -28.33 37.39 46.54
CA PHE A 652 -28.00 36.20 47.39
C PHE A 652 -29.01 35.03 47.18
N GLU A 653 -28.75 33.71 47.13
CA GLU A 653 -27.67 32.78 47.52
C GLU A 653 -28.06 31.34 46.99
N TYR A 654 -27.18 30.34 47.12
CA TYR A 654 -27.43 28.87 47.13
C TYR A 654 -27.60 28.02 45.82
N GLN A 655 -26.70 27.01 45.65
CA GLN A 655 -26.86 25.74 44.87
C GLN A 655 -27.65 24.68 45.72
N PRO A 656 -27.78 23.34 45.44
CA PRO A 656 -27.41 22.42 44.33
C PRO A 656 -28.47 21.30 43.97
N LYS A 657 -28.02 20.25 43.22
CA LYS A 657 -28.51 18.83 43.02
C LYS A 657 -29.43 18.55 41.83
N GLU A 658 -29.40 17.43 41.08
CA GLU A 658 -28.61 16.18 40.89
C GLU A 658 -29.20 15.45 39.63
N PHE A 659 -28.49 14.44 39.07
CA PHE A 659 -28.92 13.31 38.19
C PHE A 659 -29.21 13.55 36.68
N GLU A 660 -29.11 12.59 35.74
CA GLU A 660 -28.30 11.38 35.40
C GLU A 660 -29.03 10.64 34.23
N PHE A 661 -28.25 10.07 33.29
CA PHE A 661 -28.47 8.84 32.48
C PHE A 661 -29.36 8.73 31.19
N ASP A 662 -28.70 8.22 30.14
CA ASP A 662 -28.91 6.94 29.40
C ASP A 662 -29.58 6.82 28.00
N VAL A 663 -28.76 6.30 27.05
CA VAL A 663 -28.94 5.05 26.24
C VAL A 663 -29.68 5.04 24.87
N LEU A 664 -28.88 4.71 23.82
CA LEU A 664 -29.12 3.90 22.57
C LEU A 664 -30.26 4.31 21.59
N ARG A 665 -30.34 3.95 20.29
CA ARG A 665 -29.73 2.95 19.39
C ARG A 665 -29.98 3.33 17.89
N HIS A 666 -29.33 2.61 16.98
CA HIS A 666 -29.30 2.66 15.50
C HIS A 666 -30.57 2.27 14.71
N CYS A 667 -30.60 2.62 13.41
CA CYS A 667 -30.79 1.77 12.20
C CYS A 667 -30.56 2.66 10.95
N HIS A 668 -29.92 2.30 9.81
CA HIS A 668 -29.47 1.05 9.20
C HIS A 668 -28.31 1.30 8.24
#